data_AF-A0A7J2LGD9-F1
#
_entry.id   AF-A0A7J2LGD9-F1
#
_cell.length_a   1.000
_cell.length_b   1.000
_cell.length_c   1.000
_cell.angle_alpha   90.00
_cell.angle_beta   90.00
_cell.angle_gamma   90.00
#
_symmetry.space_group_name_H-M   'P 1'
#
loop_
_entity.id
_entity.type
_entity.pdbx_description
1 polymer ?
#
loop_
_entity_poly.entity_id
_entity_poly.type
_entity_poly.pdbx_seq_one_letter_code
_entity_poly.pdbx_strand_id
1 'polypeptide(L)'
;MDRVDAIVLAAGQGSRLRPYTESTAKALLEIAPGVTIMDFILSQLRSVEVDDIIIATRPELAEKFKESLGDGVKIVTVDGDGLGNLHTLRAAVSEVDGDKFLVCMSDHIFERSLLRKLLEADSDGVITLCLDRDPPWEKAEEGLKVVLSGGRVKRVGKKLPPISGIDTGLFLFSRKALSMIDEVIRDKGAESSIADLVNYAAKAGKVAYVDTTGKLWMDIDTPEDLVKARKLYWRIVRRDMVKPTDGPVSKYLNRPISTRISLFLYRRLDWLTANHVSVLSFLTALLSAFLFLIASLPLAGVFAQVASILDGVDGELARLRREESAWGGFLDTVLDRFADIALITAIGLSTIKLSVMPVDVALMLTALAAFGIVLVSYITKLSATRLDVHRLRSGFPWATRDVRLFLIMLGGLLNALWLPLVFCAVAPVLFASKALMLYEKDSRRSTRHIEARPPYPQIKRLKEFVEAKHPLKRKVKMALTELVSNGIKLAVVWALIRFVAYAIGDTEVSFFGVFSSSVSQVLSVLNLLAIIYFGYGMLQSLKTLLELASNRFVVMLRITGTAYRKAAMDAVYLLGILMVWSAVSPLISYIPDELNILRTLVGLVFLTVFALIFYDIAKIFRRNLKGLWDKMMDQISEAITKHLQ
;
A
#
# COMPACT_ATOMS: atom_id res chain seq x y z
N MET A 1 -22.56 -8.62 -1.48
CA MET A 1 -21.70 -9.81 -1.54
C MET A 1 -22.57 -11.00 -1.22
N ASP A 2 -22.31 -12.16 -1.81
CA ASP A 2 -22.89 -13.41 -1.32
C ASP A 2 -22.50 -13.59 0.15
N ARG A 3 -23.35 -14.22 0.96
CA ARG A 3 -23.05 -14.47 2.39
C ARG A 3 -21.76 -15.28 2.50
N VAL A 4 -20.80 -14.77 3.28
CA VAL A 4 -19.52 -15.45 3.57
C VAL A 4 -19.37 -15.56 5.07
N ASP A 5 -19.31 -16.80 5.55
CA ASP A 5 -19.08 -17.11 6.96
C ASP A 5 -17.57 -17.25 7.21
N ALA A 6 -17.14 -17.14 8.47
CA ALA A 6 -15.75 -17.38 8.86
C ALA A 6 -15.63 -18.49 9.90
N ILE A 7 -14.70 -19.41 9.67
CA ILE A 7 -14.28 -20.42 10.63
C ILE A 7 -12.92 -20.03 11.21
N VAL A 8 -12.84 -19.89 12.53
CA VAL A 8 -11.58 -19.69 13.27
C VAL A 8 -11.20 -21.00 13.96
N LEU A 9 -10.06 -21.57 13.59
CA LEU A 9 -9.57 -22.84 14.14
C LEU A 9 -8.73 -22.58 15.40
N ALA A 10 -9.29 -22.92 16.56
CA ALA A 10 -8.76 -22.62 17.89
C ALA A 10 -8.50 -23.86 18.77
N ALA A 11 -8.34 -25.04 18.17
CA ALA A 11 -8.15 -26.31 18.88
C ALA A 11 -6.68 -26.62 19.30
N GLY A 12 -5.77 -25.66 19.20
CA GLY A 12 -4.35 -25.86 19.51
C GLY A 12 -4.04 -25.79 21.02
N GLN A 13 -3.22 -26.71 21.54
CA GLN A 13 -2.84 -26.75 22.96
C GLN A 13 -1.86 -25.65 23.40
N GLY A 14 -1.20 -24.96 22.46
CA GLY A 14 -0.28 -23.87 22.77
C GLY A 14 0.90 -24.27 23.67
N SER A 15 1.39 -25.51 23.57
CA SER A 15 2.42 -26.08 24.45
C SER A 15 3.72 -25.29 24.50
N ARG A 16 4.11 -24.66 23.39
CA ARG A 16 5.31 -23.80 23.26
C ARG A 16 5.18 -22.44 23.97
N LEU A 17 3.98 -22.07 24.40
CA LEU A 17 3.70 -20.83 25.13
C LEU A 17 3.51 -21.05 26.64
N ARG A 18 3.78 -22.25 27.16
CA ARG A 18 3.78 -22.50 28.61
C ARG A 18 4.82 -21.61 29.31
N PRO A 19 4.55 -21.09 30.53
CA PRO A 19 3.37 -21.38 31.36
C PRO A 19 2.11 -20.55 31.03
N TYR A 20 2.17 -19.60 30.09
CA TYR A 20 1.05 -18.68 29.81
C TYR A 20 -0.22 -19.37 29.31
N THR A 21 -0.10 -20.56 28.73
CA THR A 21 -1.21 -21.37 28.19
C THR A 21 -1.71 -22.46 29.14
N GLU A 22 -1.24 -22.49 30.40
CA GLU A 22 -1.74 -23.44 31.42
C GLU A 22 -3.13 -23.04 31.91
N SER A 23 -3.37 -21.75 32.14
CA SER A 23 -4.63 -21.23 32.67
C SER A 23 -5.54 -20.62 31.60
N THR A 24 -5.04 -20.32 30.40
CA THR A 24 -5.84 -19.68 29.32
C THR A 24 -5.57 -20.27 27.95
N ALA A 25 -6.53 -20.14 27.03
CA ALA A 25 -6.36 -20.54 25.64
C ALA A 25 -5.35 -19.63 24.95
N LYS A 26 -4.52 -20.18 24.06
CA LYS A 26 -3.54 -19.43 23.27
C LYS A 26 -4.16 -18.20 22.59
N ALA A 27 -5.34 -18.35 21.99
CA ALA A 27 -6.03 -17.27 21.29
C ALA A 27 -6.56 -16.15 22.22
N LEU A 28 -6.64 -16.40 23.52
CA LEU A 28 -7.07 -15.43 24.54
C LEU A 28 -5.89 -14.70 25.20
N LEU A 29 -4.66 -14.87 24.69
CA LEU A 29 -3.51 -14.11 25.16
C LEU A 29 -3.57 -12.65 24.66
N GLU A 30 -3.22 -11.71 25.54
CA GLU A 30 -3.23 -10.28 25.23
C GLU A 30 -2.05 -9.84 24.35
N ILE A 31 -2.39 -9.16 23.25
CA ILE A 31 -1.45 -8.49 22.33
C ILE A 31 -1.45 -6.96 22.48
N ALA A 32 -2.45 -6.41 23.17
CA ALA A 32 -2.49 -5.06 23.70
C ALA A 32 -3.39 -5.04 24.95
N PRO A 33 -3.32 -3.99 25.81
CA PRO A 33 -4.18 -3.91 26.98
C PRO A 33 -5.66 -4.05 26.61
N GLY A 34 -6.34 -5.08 27.13
CA GLY A 34 -7.75 -5.36 26.84
C GLY A 34 -8.03 -5.87 25.42
N VAL A 35 -7.00 -6.34 24.69
CA VAL A 35 -7.15 -6.91 23.34
C VAL A 35 -6.38 -8.23 23.24
N THR A 36 -7.12 -9.33 23.16
CA THR A 36 -6.58 -10.66 22.89
C THR A 36 -6.33 -10.91 21.41
N ILE A 37 -5.62 -12.00 21.07
CA ILE A 37 -5.47 -12.43 19.67
C ILE A 37 -6.85 -12.69 19.03
N MET A 38 -7.77 -13.30 19.77
CA MET A 38 -9.13 -13.58 19.31
C MET A 38 -9.91 -12.28 19.09
N ASP A 39 -9.88 -11.32 20.02
CA ASP A 39 -10.54 -10.01 19.86
C ASP A 39 -10.08 -9.31 18.58
N PHE A 40 -8.78 -9.40 18.31
CA PHE A 40 -8.19 -8.87 17.09
C PHE A 40 -8.73 -9.58 15.83
N ILE A 41 -8.75 -10.92 15.80
CA ILE A 41 -9.25 -11.69 14.66
C ILE A 41 -10.71 -11.36 14.38
N LEU A 42 -11.56 -11.35 15.42
CA LEU A 42 -12.98 -11.00 15.31
C LEU A 42 -13.15 -9.57 14.81
N SER A 43 -12.38 -8.62 15.33
CA SER A 43 -12.40 -7.23 14.85
C SER A 43 -11.97 -7.10 13.39
N GLN A 44 -11.01 -7.92 12.92
CA GLN A 44 -10.59 -7.92 11.52
C GLN A 44 -11.67 -8.49 10.60
N LEU A 45 -12.30 -9.60 10.98
CA LEU A 45 -13.40 -10.22 10.22
C LEU A 45 -14.61 -9.29 10.10
N ARG A 46 -15.09 -8.73 11.21
CA ARG A 46 -16.20 -7.77 11.21
C ARG A 46 -15.90 -6.51 10.40
N SER A 47 -14.64 -6.08 10.36
CA SER A 47 -14.23 -4.90 9.56
C SER A 47 -14.27 -5.10 8.03
N VAL A 48 -14.52 -6.33 7.58
CA VAL A 48 -14.80 -6.69 6.19
C VAL A 48 -16.21 -7.27 6.02
N GLU A 49 -17.13 -6.93 6.93
CA GLU A 49 -18.55 -7.32 6.89
C GLU A 49 -18.78 -8.84 6.96
N VAL A 50 -17.90 -9.55 7.68
CA VAL A 50 -18.04 -10.97 7.99
C VAL A 50 -18.41 -11.11 9.46
N ASP A 51 -19.71 -11.21 9.72
CA ASP A 51 -20.30 -11.25 11.07
C ASP A 51 -20.66 -12.67 11.54
N ASP A 52 -20.98 -13.57 10.60
CA ASP A 52 -21.23 -14.99 10.86
C ASP A 52 -19.91 -15.73 11.15
N ILE A 53 -19.52 -15.78 12.43
CA ILE A 53 -18.23 -16.34 12.86
C ILE A 53 -18.42 -17.60 13.71
N ILE A 54 -17.75 -18.67 13.28
CA ILE A 54 -17.72 -19.99 13.93
C ILE A 54 -16.32 -20.22 14.51
N ILE A 55 -16.23 -20.47 15.81
CA ILE A 55 -15.00 -20.84 16.49
C ILE A 55 -14.99 -22.36 16.69
N ALA A 56 -14.05 -23.03 16.05
CA ALA A 56 -13.87 -24.46 16.14
C ALA A 56 -12.76 -24.78 17.15
N THR A 57 -13.12 -25.39 18.27
CA THR A 57 -12.23 -25.57 19.43
C THR A 57 -12.37 -26.95 20.07
N ARG A 58 -11.60 -27.21 21.14
CA ARG A 58 -11.76 -28.42 21.98
C ARG A 58 -12.82 -28.19 23.06
N PRO A 59 -13.52 -29.23 23.52
CA PRO A 59 -14.50 -29.12 24.62
C PRO A 59 -13.96 -28.39 25.85
N GLU A 60 -12.72 -28.68 26.25
CA GLU A 60 -12.06 -28.08 27.42
C GLU A 60 -11.86 -26.56 27.33
N LEU A 61 -11.81 -26.00 26.12
CA LEU A 61 -11.61 -24.57 25.87
C LEU A 61 -12.92 -23.84 25.56
N ALA A 62 -14.02 -24.56 25.33
CA ALA A 62 -15.28 -24.00 24.87
C ALA A 62 -15.87 -23.00 25.86
N GLU A 63 -15.91 -23.35 27.16
CA GLU A 63 -16.42 -22.46 28.21
C GLU A 63 -15.61 -21.17 28.31
N LYS A 64 -14.28 -21.23 28.21
CA LYS A 64 -13.43 -20.04 28.24
C LYS A 64 -13.72 -19.07 27.08
N PHE A 65 -13.95 -19.61 25.88
CA PHE A 65 -14.34 -18.80 24.73
C PHE A 65 -15.74 -18.21 24.92
N LYS A 66 -16.68 -18.97 25.48
CA LYS A 66 -18.04 -18.50 25.77
C LYS A 66 -18.05 -17.38 26.80
N GLU A 67 -17.31 -17.53 27.90
CA GLU A 67 -17.14 -16.50 28.93
C GLU A 67 -16.51 -15.22 28.37
N SER A 68 -15.49 -15.35 27.52
CA SER A 68 -14.76 -14.20 26.98
C SER A 68 -15.48 -13.47 25.85
N LEU A 69 -16.26 -14.18 25.01
CA LEU A 69 -16.80 -13.64 23.75
C LEU A 69 -18.32 -13.46 23.76
N GLY A 70 -19.03 -14.09 24.70
CA GLY A 70 -20.49 -14.10 24.77
C GLY A 70 -21.15 -14.81 23.58
N ASP A 71 -22.43 -14.52 23.35
CA ASP A 71 -23.26 -15.17 22.33
C ASP A 71 -23.05 -14.62 20.90
N GLY A 72 -22.09 -13.71 20.71
CA GLY A 72 -21.81 -13.07 19.42
C GLY A 72 -21.02 -13.92 18.43
N VAL A 73 -20.75 -15.19 18.75
CA VAL A 73 -20.02 -16.18 17.94
C VAL A 73 -20.62 -17.56 18.17
N LYS A 74 -20.55 -18.43 17.16
CA LYS A 74 -20.95 -19.84 17.29
C LYS A 74 -19.74 -20.69 17.68
N ILE A 75 -19.86 -21.52 18.71
CA ILE A 75 -18.78 -22.41 19.14
C ILE A 75 -19.10 -23.85 18.72
N VAL A 76 -18.16 -24.47 18.01
CA VAL A 76 -18.20 -25.89 17.61
C VAL A 76 -17.05 -26.60 18.29
N THR A 77 -17.35 -27.69 18.98
CA THR A 77 -16.35 -28.49 19.67
C THR A 77 -16.02 -29.76 18.90
N VAL A 78 -14.75 -30.14 18.91
CA VAL A 78 -14.29 -31.44 18.40
C VAL A 78 -13.50 -32.13 19.49
N ASP A 79 -13.99 -33.30 19.89
CA ASP A 79 -13.36 -34.16 20.88
C ASP A 79 -12.44 -35.18 20.19
N GLY A 80 -11.26 -35.40 20.75
CA GLY A 80 -10.26 -36.34 20.22
C GLY A 80 -8.83 -35.85 20.32
N ASP A 81 -8.01 -36.60 21.06
CA ASP A 81 -6.57 -36.40 21.11
C ASP A 81 -5.89 -36.81 19.81
N GLY A 82 -4.83 -36.08 19.43
CA GLY A 82 -4.09 -36.33 18.19
C GLY A 82 -4.81 -35.94 16.89
N LEU A 83 -6.02 -35.37 16.95
CA LEU A 83 -6.72 -34.90 15.76
C LEU A 83 -6.01 -33.68 15.14
N GLY A 84 -5.71 -33.79 13.84
CA GLY A 84 -5.16 -32.70 13.04
C GLY A 84 -6.19 -31.62 12.75
N ASN A 85 -5.72 -30.43 12.37
CA ASN A 85 -6.58 -29.26 12.15
C ASN A 85 -7.63 -29.42 11.03
N LEU A 86 -7.49 -30.44 10.16
CA LEU A 86 -8.48 -30.74 9.14
C LEU A 86 -9.78 -31.32 9.72
N HIS A 87 -9.68 -32.10 10.81
CA HIS A 87 -10.85 -32.63 11.52
C HIS A 87 -11.64 -31.53 12.22
N THR A 88 -10.92 -30.60 12.87
CA THR A 88 -11.52 -29.40 13.46
C THR A 88 -12.27 -28.57 12.42
N LEU A 89 -11.67 -28.39 11.23
CA LEU A 89 -12.33 -27.73 10.12
C LEU A 89 -13.58 -28.50 9.67
N ARG A 90 -13.49 -29.83 9.50
CA ARG A 90 -14.59 -30.67 9.01
C ARG A 90 -15.84 -30.58 9.88
N ALA A 91 -15.69 -30.49 11.20
CA ALA A 91 -16.82 -30.33 12.11
C ALA A 91 -17.50 -28.97 11.94
N ALA A 92 -16.71 -27.89 11.86
CA ALA A 92 -17.23 -26.53 11.76
C ALA A 92 -17.86 -26.20 10.41
N VAL A 93 -17.40 -26.83 9.31
CA VAL A 93 -17.96 -26.60 7.96
C VAL A 93 -19.44 -26.99 7.87
N SER A 94 -19.94 -27.91 8.71
CA SER A 94 -21.36 -28.27 8.74
C SER A 94 -22.27 -27.12 9.18
N GLU A 95 -21.71 -26.13 9.89
CA GLU A 95 -22.44 -24.96 10.41
C GLU A 95 -22.36 -23.74 9.50
N VAL A 96 -21.62 -23.84 8.39
CA VAL A 96 -21.54 -22.80 7.36
C VAL A 96 -22.80 -22.87 6.51
N ASP A 97 -23.40 -21.73 6.23
CA ASP A 97 -24.56 -21.56 5.35
C ASP A 97 -24.14 -21.05 3.96
N GLY A 98 -23.04 -20.29 3.87
CA GLY A 98 -22.52 -19.76 2.61
C GLY A 98 -22.00 -20.81 1.61
N ASP A 99 -21.92 -20.41 0.33
CA ASP A 99 -21.23 -21.16 -0.73
C ASP A 99 -19.71 -21.04 -0.63
N LYS A 100 -19.24 -19.98 0.04
CA LYS A 100 -17.85 -19.73 0.35
C LYS A 100 -17.72 -19.38 1.84
N PHE A 101 -16.59 -19.74 2.41
CA PHE A 101 -16.28 -19.43 3.80
C PHE A 101 -14.78 -19.16 3.98
N LEU A 102 -14.47 -18.23 4.88
CA LEU A 102 -13.11 -17.96 5.30
C LEU A 102 -12.65 -18.99 6.33
N VAL A 103 -11.38 -19.36 6.25
CA VAL A 103 -10.72 -20.17 7.28
C VAL A 103 -9.52 -19.41 7.81
N CYS A 104 -9.52 -19.15 9.11
CA CYS A 104 -8.49 -18.41 9.82
C CYS A 104 -7.89 -19.28 10.93
N MET A 105 -6.57 -19.20 11.09
CA MET A 105 -5.89 -19.79 12.25
C MET A 105 -6.04 -18.85 13.47
N SER A 106 -6.32 -19.39 14.66
CA SER A 106 -6.56 -18.58 15.87
C SER A 106 -5.31 -17.91 16.47
N ASP A 107 -4.14 -18.19 15.91
CA ASP A 107 -2.84 -17.74 16.40
C ASP A 107 -2.14 -16.79 15.44
N HIS A 108 -2.85 -16.31 14.42
CA HIS A 108 -2.32 -15.38 13.44
C HIS A 108 -2.87 -13.97 13.66
N ILE A 109 -1.98 -12.98 13.62
CA ILE A 109 -2.33 -11.58 13.47
C ILE A 109 -1.97 -11.11 12.06
N PHE A 110 -2.79 -10.25 11.44
CA PHE A 110 -2.67 -9.90 10.02
C PHE A 110 -3.35 -8.57 9.68
N GLU A 111 -2.88 -7.87 8.66
CA GLU A 111 -3.56 -6.66 8.15
C GLU A 111 -4.93 -6.96 7.55
N ARG A 112 -5.90 -6.06 7.75
CA ARG A 112 -7.26 -6.13 7.16
C ARG A 112 -7.26 -6.39 5.67
N SER A 113 -6.27 -5.81 4.97
CA SER A 113 -6.18 -5.90 3.53
C SER A 113 -5.90 -7.30 3.00
N LEU A 114 -5.44 -8.26 3.82
CA LEU A 114 -5.35 -9.67 3.41
C LEU A 114 -6.76 -10.26 3.22
N LEU A 115 -7.66 -10.03 4.17
CA LEU A 115 -9.06 -10.49 4.08
C LEU A 115 -9.76 -9.90 2.87
N ARG A 116 -9.63 -8.58 2.66
CA ARG A 116 -10.22 -7.92 1.47
C ARG A 116 -9.73 -8.53 0.17
N LYS A 117 -8.41 -8.77 0.06
CA LYS A 117 -7.83 -9.41 -1.13
C LYS A 117 -8.39 -10.80 -1.37
N LEU A 118 -8.60 -11.61 -0.33
CA LEU A 118 -9.22 -12.93 -0.44
C LEU A 118 -10.67 -12.83 -0.92
N LEU A 119 -11.46 -11.98 -0.28
CA LEU A 119 -12.89 -11.83 -0.57
C LEU A 119 -13.16 -11.23 -1.95
N GLU A 120 -12.30 -10.31 -2.42
CA GLU A 120 -12.37 -9.69 -3.74
C GLU A 120 -11.77 -10.57 -4.86
N ALA A 121 -11.19 -11.73 -4.52
CA ALA A 121 -10.56 -12.61 -5.49
C ALA A 121 -11.59 -13.27 -6.41
N ASP A 122 -11.58 -12.90 -7.69
CA ASP A 122 -12.28 -13.62 -8.75
C ASP A 122 -11.51 -14.91 -9.09
N SER A 123 -11.80 -15.96 -8.33
CA SER A 123 -11.10 -17.24 -8.35
C SER A 123 -12.09 -18.37 -8.63
N ASP A 124 -11.76 -19.20 -9.61
CA ASP A 124 -12.44 -20.48 -9.89
C ASP A 124 -11.88 -21.64 -9.03
N GLY A 125 -10.93 -21.34 -8.13
CA GLY A 125 -10.34 -22.30 -7.22
C GLY A 125 -11.31 -22.76 -6.13
N VAL A 126 -11.22 -24.04 -5.76
CA VAL A 126 -11.96 -24.60 -4.61
C VAL A 126 -11.38 -24.05 -3.30
N ILE A 127 -10.06 -23.80 -3.28
CA ILE A 127 -9.34 -23.15 -2.18
C ILE A 127 -8.54 -21.98 -2.77
N THR A 128 -8.63 -20.82 -2.15
CA THR A 128 -7.78 -19.66 -2.44
C THR A 128 -6.98 -19.31 -1.20
N LEU A 129 -5.64 -19.30 -1.29
CA LEU A 129 -4.75 -18.99 -0.17
C LEU A 129 -4.11 -17.60 -0.30
N CYS A 130 -3.75 -17.00 0.83
CA CYS A 130 -2.89 -15.83 0.85
C CYS A 130 -1.42 -16.25 0.70
N LEU A 131 -0.74 -15.74 -0.33
CA LEU A 131 0.65 -16.05 -0.61
C LEU A 131 1.55 -14.85 -0.32
N ASP A 132 2.40 -14.97 0.70
CA ASP A 132 3.54 -14.06 0.85
C ASP A 132 4.76 -14.61 0.12
N ARG A 133 5.14 -13.91 -0.93
CA ARG A 133 6.27 -14.23 -1.80
C ARG A 133 7.58 -13.65 -1.29
N ASP A 134 7.60 -12.77 -0.29
CA ASP A 134 8.81 -12.18 0.29
C ASP A 134 8.88 -12.28 1.84
N PRO A 135 8.63 -13.47 2.42
CA PRO A 135 8.66 -13.64 3.86
C PRO A 135 10.09 -13.49 4.42
N PRO A 136 10.26 -13.11 5.70
CA PRO A 136 11.53 -13.26 6.40
C PRO A 136 12.02 -14.71 6.39
N TRP A 137 13.34 -14.93 6.38
CA TRP A 137 13.94 -16.26 6.32
C TRP A 137 13.40 -17.23 7.38
N GLU A 138 13.39 -16.81 8.66
CA GLU A 138 12.87 -17.60 9.79
C GLU A 138 11.45 -18.14 9.50
N LYS A 139 10.55 -17.28 9.01
CA LYS A 139 9.18 -17.66 8.64
C LYS A 139 9.13 -18.49 7.36
N ALA A 140 10.01 -18.24 6.39
CA ALA A 140 10.12 -19.05 5.17
C ALA A 140 10.51 -20.50 5.48
N GLU A 141 11.31 -20.73 6.53
CA GLU A 141 11.79 -22.05 6.97
C GLU A 141 10.73 -22.86 7.72
N GLU A 142 9.86 -22.22 8.49
CA GLU A 142 8.80 -22.91 9.23
C GLU A 142 7.47 -23.01 8.46
N GLY A 143 7.14 -21.97 7.69
CA GLY A 143 5.84 -21.82 7.03
C GLY A 143 5.53 -22.87 5.95
N LEU A 144 4.26 -22.94 5.55
CA LEU A 144 3.82 -23.82 4.46
C LEU A 144 4.27 -23.23 3.11
N LYS A 145 5.32 -23.80 2.52
CA LYS A 145 5.86 -23.31 1.23
C LYS A 145 4.95 -23.69 0.08
N VAL A 146 4.82 -22.77 -0.87
CA VAL A 146 3.95 -22.90 -2.03
C VAL A 146 4.81 -22.93 -3.30
N VAL A 147 4.44 -23.81 -4.24
CA VAL A 147 5.07 -23.90 -5.57
C VAL A 147 4.03 -23.57 -6.62
N LEU A 148 4.29 -22.51 -7.38
CA LEU A 148 3.44 -22.05 -8.48
C LEU A 148 3.87 -22.64 -9.82
N SER A 149 2.90 -22.91 -10.69
CA SER A 149 3.13 -23.28 -12.09
C SER A 149 1.96 -22.78 -12.94
N GLY A 150 2.24 -22.04 -14.01
CA GLY A 150 1.19 -21.52 -14.91
C GLY A 150 0.19 -20.58 -14.23
N GLY A 151 0.60 -19.88 -13.16
CA GLY A 151 -0.28 -18.98 -12.41
C GLY A 151 -1.20 -19.66 -11.38
N ARG A 152 -1.09 -20.99 -11.18
CA ARG A 152 -1.82 -21.73 -10.14
C ARG A 152 -0.87 -22.37 -9.13
N VAL A 153 -1.42 -22.74 -7.97
CA VAL A 153 -0.70 -23.52 -6.95
C VAL A 153 -0.64 -24.97 -7.40
N LYS A 154 0.57 -25.51 -7.59
CA LYS A 154 0.80 -26.88 -8.05
C LYS A 154 1.06 -27.84 -6.89
N ARG A 155 1.81 -27.39 -5.89
CA ARG A 155 2.21 -28.18 -4.72
C ARG A 155 2.39 -27.26 -3.52
N VAL A 156 2.15 -27.80 -2.33
CA VAL A 156 2.52 -27.16 -1.06
C VAL A 156 3.21 -28.16 -0.15
N GLY A 157 4.01 -27.67 0.80
CA GLY A 157 4.61 -28.53 1.82
C GLY A 157 5.69 -27.84 2.65
N LYS A 158 5.84 -28.27 3.90
CA LYS A 158 6.82 -27.71 4.85
C LYS A 158 8.28 -27.98 4.48
N LYS A 159 8.57 -29.07 3.75
CA LYS A 159 9.93 -29.46 3.33
C LYS A 159 10.34 -28.93 1.94
N LEU A 160 9.47 -28.17 1.27
CA LEU A 160 9.76 -27.62 -0.05
C LEU A 160 10.64 -26.36 0.06
N PRO A 161 11.44 -26.03 -0.97
CA PRO A 161 12.11 -24.74 -1.01
C PRO A 161 11.08 -23.60 -1.17
N PRO A 162 11.26 -22.45 -0.52
CA PRO A 162 10.32 -21.31 -0.57
C PRO A 162 10.45 -20.51 -1.87
N ILE A 163 10.40 -21.18 -3.03
CA ILE A 163 10.66 -20.59 -4.35
C ILE A 163 9.60 -19.53 -4.69
N SER A 164 8.31 -19.85 -4.47
CA SER A 164 7.22 -18.94 -4.82
C SER A 164 6.73 -18.11 -3.63
N GLY A 165 6.99 -18.56 -2.40
CA GLY A 165 6.51 -17.94 -1.16
C GLY A 165 5.99 -18.95 -0.15
N ILE A 166 5.39 -18.43 0.92
CA ILE A 166 4.70 -19.21 1.95
C ILE A 166 3.26 -18.73 2.10
N ASP A 167 2.40 -19.64 2.53
CA ASP A 167 1.05 -19.32 2.97
C ASP A 167 1.07 -18.45 4.25
N THR A 168 0.04 -17.61 4.42
CA THR A 168 -0.10 -16.71 5.57
C THR A 168 -1.15 -17.15 6.59
N GLY A 169 -1.64 -18.39 6.54
CA GLY A 169 -2.65 -18.93 7.46
C GLY A 169 -4.08 -18.42 7.23
N LEU A 170 -4.34 -17.84 6.05
CA LEU A 170 -5.66 -17.32 5.68
C LEU A 170 -6.10 -17.92 4.35
N PHE A 171 -7.33 -18.44 4.33
CA PHE A 171 -7.88 -19.11 3.18
C PHE A 171 -9.33 -18.72 2.93
N LEU A 172 -9.73 -18.76 1.66
CA LEU A 172 -11.12 -18.74 1.22
C LEU A 172 -11.44 -20.07 0.56
N PHE A 173 -12.40 -20.78 1.13
CA PHE A 173 -12.84 -22.09 0.67
C PHE A 173 -14.20 -21.96 0.00
N SER A 174 -14.44 -22.76 -1.03
CA SER A 174 -15.80 -23.02 -1.51
C SER A 174 -16.37 -24.26 -0.83
N ARG A 175 -17.69 -24.38 -0.75
CA ARG A 175 -18.39 -25.56 -0.21
C ARG A 175 -17.99 -26.87 -0.92
N LYS A 176 -17.51 -26.80 -2.17
CA LYS A 176 -16.95 -27.95 -2.90
C LYS A 176 -15.73 -28.57 -2.21
N ALA A 177 -15.05 -27.84 -1.32
CA ALA A 177 -13.93 -28.35 -0.54
C ALA A 177 -14.35 -29.49 0.40
N LEU A 178 -15.62 -29.56 0.82
CA LEU A 178 -16.12 -30.59 1.75
C LEU A 178 -15.84 -32.01 1.27
N SER A 179 -16.12 -32.29 -0.02
CA SER A 179 -15.83 -33.59 -0.63
C SER A 179 -14.33 -33.97 -0.55
N MET A 180 -13.44 -33.00 -0.72
CA MET A 180 -11.99 -33.21 -0.63
C MET A 180 -11.52 -33.36 0.80
N ILE A 181 -12.13 -32.65 1.75
CA ILE A 181 -11.86 -32.80 3.18
C ILE A 181 -12.13 -34.25 3.60
N ASP A 182 -13.30 -34.79 3.22
CA ASP A 182 -13.69 -36.18 3.52
C ASP A 182 -12.77 -37.21 2.86
N GLU A 183 -12.33 -36.97 1.61
CA GLU A 183 -11.34 -37.82 0.94
C GLU A 183 -9.98 -37.83 1.65
N VAL A 184 -9.46 -36.66 2.00
CA VAL A 184 -8.15 -36.54 2.65
C VAL A 184 -8.16 -37.11 4.06
N ILE A 185 -9.23 -36.90 4.82
CA ILE A 185 -9.39 -37.52 6.15
C ILE A 185 -9.39 -39.05 6.04
N ARG A 186 -10.08 -39.63 5.05
CA ARG A 186 -10.08 -41.08 4.82
C ARG A 186 -8.70 -41.62 4.43
N ASP A 187 -7.92 -40.89 3.64
CA ASP A 187 -6.57 -41.29 3.19
C ASP A 187 -5.50 -41.13 4.28
N LYS A 188 -5.55 -40.04 5.04
CA LYS A 188 -4.49 -39.64 6.00
C LYS A 188 -4.82 -39.94 7.46
N GLY A 189 -6.08 -40.22 7.78
CA GLY A 189 -6.51 -40.54 9.13
C GLY A 189 -6.58 -39.34 10.08
N ALA A 190 -6.40 -39.62 11.38
CA ALA A 190 -6.59 -38.67 12.48
C ALA A 190 -5.68 -37.44 12.42
N GLU A 191 -4.43 -37.59 11.99
CA GLU A 191 -3.43 -36.50 11.98
C GLU A 191 -3.50 -35.60 10.74
N SER A 192 -4.52 -35.78 9.89
CA SER A 192 -4.66 -35.03 8.63
C SER A 192 -4.72 -33.51 8.84
N SER A 193 -4.00 -32.77 7.99
CA SER A 193 -3.87 -31.31 8.13
C SER A 193 -4.43 -30.54 6.94
N ILE A 194 -4.70 -29.24 7.13
CA ILE A 194 -5.04 -28.31 6.04
C ILE A 194 -3.94 -28.30 4.98
N ALA A 195 -2.67 -28.45 5.36
CA ALA A 195 -1.58 -28.54 4.39
C ALA A 195 -1.74 -29.76 3.46
N ASP A 196 -2.21 -30.89 3.99
CA ASP A 196 -2.50 -32.09 3.20
C ASP A 196 -3.66 -31.85 2.24
N LEU A 197 -4.75 -31.22 2.72
CA LEU A 197 -5.89 -30.82 1.88
C LEU A 197 -5.48 -29.89 0.75
N VAL A 198 -4.72 -28.83 1.06
CA VAL A 198 -4.27 -27.85 0.06
C VAL A 198 -3.36 -28.55 -0.96
N ASN A 199 -2.47 -29.45 -0.53
CA ASN A 199 -1.63 -30.21 -1.44
C ASN A 199 -2.42 -31.17 -2.34
N TYR A 200 -3.45 -31.82 -1.79
CA TYR A 200 -4.38 -32.68 -2.53
C TYR A 200 -5.13 -31.87 -3.61
N ALA A 201 -5.74 -30.75 -3.23
CA ALA A 201 -6.44 -29.86 -4.16
C ALA A 201 -5.51 -29.23 -5.20
N ALA A 202 -4.26 -28.93 -4.82
CA ALA A 202 -3.25 -28.35 -5.72
C ALA A 202 -2.84 -29.33 -6.83
N LYS A 203 -2.70 -30.62 -6.51
CA LYS A 203 -2.46 -31.67 -7.52
C LYS A 203 -3.60 -31.76 -8.54
N ALA A 204 -4.83 -31.46 -8.14
CA ALA A 204 -6.00 -31.39 -9.01
C ALA A 204 -6.16 -30.03 -9.74
N GLY A 205 -5.25 -29.07 -9.55
CA GLY A 205 -5.32 -27.74 -10.16
C GLY A 205 -6.40 -26.83 -9.58
N LYS A 206 -6.96 -27.17 -8.42
CA LYS A 206 -8.10 -26.50 -7.80
C LYS A 206 -7.73 -25.46 -6.74
N VAL A 207 -6.47 -25.07 -6.66
CA VAL A 207 -5.97 -24.08 -5.70
C VAL A 207 -5.51 -22.81 -6.41
N ALA A 208 -6.12 -21.70 -6.03
CA ALA A 208 -5.74 -20.35 -6.43
C ALA A 208 -4.98 -19.66 -5.29
N TYR A 209 -4.41 -18.49 -5.58
CA TYR A 209 -3.76 -17.67 -4.57
C TYR A 209 -4.02 -16.18 -4.80
N VAL A 210 -3.94 -15.41 -3.71
CA VAL A 210 -3.85 -13.95 -3.76
C VAL A 210 -2.48 -13.52 -3.25
N ASP A 211 -1.84 -12.61 -3.99
CA ASP A 211 -0.52 -12.10 -3.61
C ASP A 211 -0.68 -11.10 -2.46
N THR A 212 -0.12 -11.43 -1.29
CA THR A 212 -0.14 -10.60 -0.08
C THR A 212 1.23 -10.06 0.29
N THR A 213 2.20 -10.09 -0.63
CA THR A 213 3.55 -9.59 -0.35
C THR A 213 3.56 -8.12 0.06
N GLY A 214 4.38 -7.83 1.08
CA GLY A 214 4.54 -6.50 1.68
C GLY A 214 3.50 -6.16 2.76
N LYS A 215 2.54 -7.05 3.00
CA LYS A 215 1.56 -6.94 4.10
C LYS A 215 2.12 -7.53 5.39
N LEU A 216 1.68 -7.01 6.53
CA LEU A 216 2.05 -7.51 7.84
C LEU A 216 1.14 -8.66 8.24
N TRP A 217 1.76 -9.77 8.62
CA TRP A 217 1.12 -10.91 9.24
C TRP A 217 2.17 -11.67 10.06
N MET A 218 1.72 -12.46 11.04
CA MET A 218 2.58 -13.29 11.89
C MET A 218 1.72 -14.32 12.64
N ASP A 219 2.20 -15.56 12.67
CA ASP A 219 1.84 -16.62 13.61
C ASP A 219 2.57 -16.43 14.96
N ILE A 220 1.88 -16.68 16.06
CA ILE A 220 2.36 -16.48 17.42
C ILE A 220 2.57 -17.84 18.08
N ASP A 221 3.78 -18.39 18.10
CA ASP A 221 4.01 -19.74 18.63
C ASP A 221 4.82 -19.80 19.92
N THR A 222 5.63 -18.78 20.22
CA THR A 222 6.50 -18.72 21.40
C THR A 222 6.31 -17.43 22.19
N PRO A 223 6.78 -17.35 23.46
CA PRO A 223 6.76 -16.11 24.22
C PRO A 223 7.46 -14.94 23.49
N GLU A 224 8.55 -15.21 22.78
CA GLU A 224 9.24 -14.22 21.95
C GLU A 224 8.34 -13.71 20.83
N ASP A 225 7.58 -14.60 20.19
CA ASP A 225 6.61 -14.21 19.16
C ASP A 225 5.47 -13.40 19.75
N LEU A 226 5.01 -13.69 20.97
CA LEU A 226 4.01 -12.85 21.65
C LEU A 226 4.53 -11.43 21.88
N VAL A 227 5.81 -11.25 22.25
CA VAL A 227 6.44 -9.92 22.36
C VAL A 227 6.55 -9.24 21.00
N LYS A 228 6.92 -9.97 19.94
CA LYS A 228 6.95 -9.44 18.58
C LYS A 228 5.55 -9.05 18.11
N ALA A 229 4.53 -9.85 18.43
CA ALA A 229 3.13 -9.62 18.09
C ALA A 229 2.58 -8.34 18.73
N ARG A 230 2.90 -8.08 20.00
CA ARG A 230 2.57 -6.81 20.68
C ARG A 230 3.12 -5.59 19.95
N LYS A 231 4.34 -5.68 19.40
CA LYS A 231 4.92 -4.61 18.56
C LYS A 231 4.27 -4.55 17.17
N LEU A 232 3.95 -5.71 16.59
CA LEU A 232 3.37 -5.82 15.25
C LEU A 232 1.93 -5.32 15.21
N TYR A 233 1.14 -5.59 16.25
CA TYR A 233 -0.24 -5.14 16.43
C TYR A 233 -0.37 -3.63 16.16
N TRP A 234 0.42 -2.79 16.82
CA TRP A 234 0.38 -1.34 16.61
C TRP A 234 0.81 -0.92 15.20
N ARG A 235 1.64 -1.71 14.51
CA ARG A 235 1.99 -1.45 13.11
C ARG A 235 0.85 -1.83 12.17
N ILE A 236 0.13 -2.91 12.45
CA ILE A 236 -1.08 -3.32 11.73
C ILE A 236 -2.15 -2.24 11.89
N VAL A 237 -2.46 -1.86 13.13
CA VAL A 237 -3.45 -0.80 13.44
C VAL A 237 -3.14 0.49 12.66
N ARG A 238 -1.87 0.94 12.61
CA ARG A 238 -1.50 2.12 11.79
C ARG A 238 -1.73 1.95 10.29
N ARG A 239 -1.46 0.77 9.74
CA ARG A 239 -1.66 0.51 8.31
C ARG A 239 -3.14 0.39 7.95
N ASP A 240 -3.94 -0.19 8.84
CA ASP A 240 -5.39 -0.33 8.68
C ASP A 240 -6.14 1.01 8.83
N MET A 241 -5.51 2.03 9.40
CA MET A 241 -6.04 3.40 9.47
C MET A 241 -5.95 4.18 8.14
N VAL A 242 -5.12 3.75 7.19
CA VAL A 242 -4.95 4.43 5.89
C VAL A 242 -6.14 4.12 4.99
N LYS A 243 -6.82 5.15 4.48
CA LYS A 243 -8.00 4.97 3.65
C LYS A 243 -7.60 4.75 2.18
N PRO A 244 -8.25 3.84 1.44
CA PRO A 244 -8.03 3.72 -0.01
C PRO A 244 -8.33 5.00 -0.78
N THR A 245 -9.22 5.85 -0.26
CA THR A 245 -9.64 7.13 -0.85
C THR A 245 -8.75 8.32 -0.50
N ASP A 246 -7.68 8.10 0.28
CA ASP A 246 -6.69 9.13 0.59
C ASP A 246 -5.99 9.62 -0.69
N GLY A 247 -5.76 10.92 -0.78
CA GLY A 247 -4.95 11.50 -1.83
C GLY A 247 -3.46 11.12 -1.70
N PRO A 248 -2.64 11.43 -2.72
CA PRO A 248 -1.25 11.04 -2.75
C PRO A 248 -0.44 11.66 -1.60
N VAL A 249 -0.71 12.92 -1.23
CA VAL A 249 0.00 13.59 -0.14
C VAL A 249 -0.38 12.94 1.18
N SER A 250 -1.67 12.70 1.43
CA SER A 250 -2.10 12.00 2.63
C SER A 250 -1.44 10.63 2.73
N LYS A 251 -1.47 9.83 1.65
CA LYS A 251 -0.94 8.46 1.65
C LYS A 251 0.56 8.38 1.91
N TYR A 252 1.35 9.26 1.31
CA TYR A 252 2.82 9.16 1.33
C TYR A 252 3.49 10.10 2.33
N LEU A 253 2.86 11.22 2.72
CA LEU A 253 3.41 12.21 3.63
C LEU A 253 2.63 12.30 4.95
N ASN A 254 1.31 12.53 4.91
CA ASN A 254 0.56 12.84 6.14
C ASN A 254 0.39 11.59 7.02
N ARG A 255 -0.10 10.47 6.47
CA ARG A 255 -0.42 9.24 7.21
C ARG A 255 0.77 8.66 7.99
N PRO A 256 2.00 8.64 7.45
CA PRO A 256 3.17 8.27 8.25
C PRO A 256 3.32 9.11 9.54
N ILE A 257 2.96 10.40 9.51
CA ILE A 257 3.09 11.32 10.63
C ILE A 257 1.83 11.25 11.53
N SER A 258 0.65 11.47 10.96
CA SER A 258 -0.64 11.51 11.67
C SER A 258 -0.87 10.24 12.49
N THR A 259 -0.67 9.05 11.90
CA THR A 259 -0.93 7.77 12.60
C THR A 259 -0.02 7.55 13.81
N ARG A 260 1.17 8.17 13.84
CA ARG A 260 2.05 8.14 15.02
C ARG A 260 1.56 9.08 16.10
N ILE A 261 1.10 10.28 15.70
CA ILE A 261 0.46 11.25 16.61
C ILE A 261 -0.81 10.63 17.20
N SER A 262 -1.71 10.09 16.37
CA SER A 262 -2.96 9.46 16.79
C SER A 262 -2.74 8.34 17.81
N LEU A 263 -1.78 7.44 17.56
CA LEU A 263 -1.44 6.40 18.54
C LEU A 263 -0.82 6.94 19.82
N PHE A 264 -0.02 8.00 19.74
CA PHE A 264 0.53 8.64 20.94
C PHE A 264 -0.58 9.26 21.78
N LEU A 265 -1.48 10.03 21.16
CA LEU A 265 -2.62 10.66 21.82
C LEU A 265 -3.55 9.61 22.42
N TYR A 266 -3.92 8.58 21.66
CA TYR A 266 -4.76 7.47 22.13
C TYR A 266 -4.20 6.79 23.38
N ARG A 267 -2.87 6.62 23.47
CA ARG A 267 -2.22 5.91 24.59
C ARG A 267 -1.91 6.77 25.80
N ARG A 268 -1.88 8.10 25.66
CA ARG A 268 -1.39 9.02 26.69
C ARG A 268 -2.44 9.99 27.20
N LEU A 269 -3.44 10.32 26.38
CA LEU A 269 -4.43 11.36 26.65
C LEU A 269 -5.82 10.78 26.40
N ASP A 270 -6.36 10.12 27.41
CA ASP A 270 -7.70 9.51 27.44
C ASP A 270 -8.84 10.54 27.37
N TRP A 271 -8.66 11.75 27.87
CA TRP A 271 -9.64 12.84 27.80
C TRP A 271 -9.75 13.52 26.43
N LEU A 272 -8.75 13.35 25.55
CA LEU A 272 -8.71 14.05 24.27
C LEU A 272 -9.59 13.34 23.23
N THR A 273 -10.73 13.95 22.88
CA THR A 273 -11.66 13.46 21.85
C THR A 273 -11.24 13.87 20.44
N ALA A 274 -11.81 13.20 19.42
CA ALA A 274 -11.60 13.56 18.01
C ALA A 274 -12.03 15.00 17.70
N ASN A 275 -13.14 15.47 18.26
CA ASN A 275 -13.65 16.83 18.03
C ASN A 275 -12.68 17.92 18.50
N HIS A 276 -11.95 17.69 19.61
CA HIS A 276 -10.90 18.63 20.05
C HIS A 276 -9.79 18.76 19.00
N VAL A 277 -9.43 17.65 18.35
CA VAL A 277 -8.42 17.63 17.28
C VAL A 277 -8.95 18.31 16.01
N SER A 278 -10.21 18.12 15.64
CA SER A 278 -10.83 18.85 14.51
C SER A 278 -10.79 20.36 14.73
N VAL A 279 -11.13 20.83 15.94
CA VAL A 279 -11.03 22.26 16.30
C VAL A 279 -9.59 22.75 16.26
N LEU A 280 -8.63 21.96 16.77
CA LEU A 280 -7.21 22.32 16.71
C LEU A 280 -6.69 22.43 15.27
N SER A 281 -7.07 21.49 14.39
CA SER A 281 -6.76 21.52 12.96
C SER A 281 -7.29 22.79 12.30
N PHE A 282 -8.55 23.14 12.59
CA PHE A 282 -9.20 24.36 12.12
C PHE A 282 -8.46 25.64 12.57
N LEU A 283 -8.15 25.75 13.87
CA LEU A 283 -7.42 26.91 14.42
C LEU A 283 -6.01 27.03 13.80
N THR A 284 -5.36 25.89 13.55
CA THR A 284 -4.04 25.85 12.88
C THR A 284 -4.13 26.38 11.44
N ALA A 285 -5.21 26.04 10.72
CA ALA A 285 -5.45 26.56 9.37
C ALA A 285 -5.75 28.07 9.37
N LEU A 286 -6.50 28.58 10.36
CA LEU A 286 -6.73 30.01 10.53
C LEU A 286 -5.44 30.78 10.85
N LEU A 287 -4.57 30.20 11.69
CA LEU A 287 -3.25 30.76 11.95
C LEU A 287 -2.41 30.84 10.67
N SER A 288 -2.42 29.78 9.85
CA SER A 288 -1.78 29.81 8.53
C SER A 288 -2.33 30.92 7.63
N ALA A 289 -3.66 31.08 7.56
CA ALA A 289 -4.30 32.16 6.80
C ALA A 289 -3.86 33.55 7.30
N PHE A 290 -3.81 33.76 8.61
CA PHE A 290 -3.30 34.99 9.21
C PHE A 290 -1.83 35.26 8.85
N LEU A 291 -0.98 34.23 8.91
CA LEU A 291 0.44 34.34 8.54
C LEU A 291 0.65 34.74 7.08
N PHE A 292 -0.20 34.26 6.16
CA PHE A 292 -0.19 34.73 4.77
C PHE A 292 -0.48 36.24 4.67
N LEU A 293 -1.46 36.76 5.41
CA LEU A 293 -1.85 38.18 5.37
C LEU A 293 -0.75 39.12 5.88
N ILE A 294 0.03 38.69 6.87
CA ILE A 294 1.19 39.44 7.38
C ILE A 294 2.48 39.20 6.55
N ALA A 295 2.37 38.53 5.41
CA ALA A 295 3.47 38.21 4.47
C ALA A 295 4.57 37.29 5.05
N SER A 296 4.27 36.50 6.07
CA SER A 296 5.16 35.43 6.56
C SER A 296 4.95 34.13 5.78
N LEU A 297 5.24 34.17 4.47
CA LEU A 297 4.81 33.14 3.51
C LEU A 297 5.37 31.73 3.80
N PRO A 298 6.66 31.54 4.12
CA PRO A 298 7.19 30.21 4.39
C PRO A 298 6.54 29.57 5.62
N LEU A 299 6.37 30.35 6.70
CA LEU A 299 5.76 29.87 7.94
C LEU A 299 4.27 29.57 7.72
N ALA A 300 3.56 30.44 6.99
CA ALA A 300 2.17 30.23 6.62
C ALA A 300 1.99 28.90 5.87
N GLY A 301 2.84 28.63 4.87
CA GLY A 301 2.84 27.38 4.12
C GLY A 301 3.07 26.15 5.00
N VAL A 302 4.04 26.21 5.93
CA VAL A 302 4.29 25.11 6.88
C VAL A 302 3.06 24.85 7.76
N PHE A 303 2.43 25.88 8.32
CA PHE A 303 1.22 25.71 9.14
C PHE A 303 0.03 25.16 8.35
N ALA A 304 -0.10 25.49 7.05
CA ALA A 304 -1.13 24.87 6.19
C ALA A 304 -0.92 23.35 6.08
N GLN A 305 0.33 22.90 5.93
CA GLN A 305 0.66 21.48 5.89
C GLN A 305 0.48 20.81 7.26
N VAL A 306 0.80 21.49 8.37
CA VAL A 306 0.55 20.98 9.73
C VAL A 306 -0.94 20.79 9.96
N ALA A 307 -1.78 21.74 9.55
CA ALA A 307 -3.25 21.58 9.60
C ALA A 307 -3.70 20.35 8.80
N SER A 308 -3.15 20.13 7.59
CA SER A 308 -3.43 18.92 6.80
C SER A 308 -3.05 17.60 7.49
N ILE A 309 -2.04 17.60 8.35
CA ILE A 309 -1.63 16.42 9.12
C ILE A 309 -2.58 16.21 10.31
N LEU A 310 -2.91 17.28 11.05
CA LEU A 310 -3.82 17.23 12.21
C LEU A 310 -5.24 16.81 11.83
N ASP A 311 -5.71 17.23 10.65
CA ASP A 311 -6.94 16.74 10.00
C ASP A 311 -6.96 15.22 9.75
N GLY A 312 -5.79 14.60 9.65
CA GLY A 312 -5.74 13.14 9.58
C GLY A 312 -5.99 12.49 10.94
N VAL A 313 -5.62 13.18 12.02
CA VAL A 313 -5.53 12.66 13.39
C VAL A 313 -6.90 12.52 14.04
N ASP A 314 -7.82 13.44 13.80
CA ASP A 314 -9.16 13.39 14.41
C ASP A 314 -9.95 12.14 13.99
N GLY A 315 -10.03 11.85 12.69
CA GLY A 315 -10.71 10.68 12.17
C GLY A 315 -9.98 9.39 12.53
N GLU A 316 -8.65 9.41 12.62
CA GLU A 316 -7.86 8.27 13.12
C GLU A 316 -8.16 8.00 14.60
N LEU A 317 -8.22 9.05 15.42
CA LEU A 317 -8.53 8.96 16.85
C LEU A 317 -9.97 8.50 17.10
N ALA A 318 -10.93 8.99 16.31
CA ALA A 318 -12.32 8.55 16.36
C ALA A 318 -12.44 7.03 16.10
N ARG A 319 -11.70 6.51 15.10
CA ARG A 319 -11.66 5.07 14.80
C ARG A 319 -11.01 4.25 15.92
N LEU A 320 -9.89 4.73 16.45
CA LEU A 320 -9.18 4.04 17.54
C LEU A 320 -10.03 3.93 18.81
N ARG A 321 -10.80 4.96 19.12
CA ARG A 321 -11.67 5.02 20.30
C ARG A 321 -13.07 4.46 20.08
N ARG A 322 -13.43 4.12 18.84
CA ARG A 322 -14.80 3.76 18.44
C ARG A 322 -15.81 4.87 18.76
N GLU A 323 -15.40 6.12 18.62
CA GLU A 323 -16.19 7.34 18.85
C GLU A 323 -16.65 7.99 17.52
N GLU A 324 -16.61 7.24 16.40
CA GLU A 324 -17.10 7.74 15.11
C GLU A 324 -18.60 8.12 15.23
N SER A 325 -18.92 9.38 14.94
CA SER A 325 -20.28 9.91 15.05
C SER A 325 -20.65 10.75 13.84
N ALA A 326 -21.95 10.78 13.50
CA ALA A 326 -22.46 11.62 12.42
C ALA A 326 -22.21 13.11 12.68
N TRP A 327 -22.32 13.54 13.95
CA TRP A 327 -22.01 14.90 14.36
C TRP A 327 -20.53 15.25 14.16
N GLY A 328 -19.61 14.39 14.62
CA GLY A 328 -18.17 14.62 14.44
C GLY A 328 -17.78 14.73 12.96
N GLY A 329 -18.29 13.83 12.11
CA GLY A 329 -18.04 13.90 10.67
C GLY A 329 -18.65 15.15 9.99
N PHE A 330 -19.79 15.63 10.48
CA PHE A 330 -20.39 16.88 9.99
C PHE A 330 -19.57 18.10 10.42
N LEU A 331 -19.20 18.17 11.71
CA LEU A 331 -18.36 19.23 12.27
C LEU A 331 -17.04 19.37 11.50
N ASP A 332 -16.33 18.25 11.34
CA ASP A 332 -15.08 18.16 10.57
C ASP A 332 -15.25 18.71 9.15
N THR A 333 -16.25 18.20 8.41
CA THR A 333 -16.52 18.65 7.03
C THR A 333 -16.80 20.15 6.94
N VAL A 334 -17.53 20.73 7.89
CA VAL A 334 -17.87 22.16 7.92
C VAL A 334 -16.64 23.01 8.24
N LEU A 335 -15.90 22.68 9.29
CA LEU A 335 -14.69 23.39 9.68
C LEU A 335 -13.65 23.39 8.54
N ASP A 336 -13.54 22.28 7.83
CA ASP A 336 -12.69 22.15 6.65
C ASP A 336 -13.03 23.13 5.53
N ARG A 337 -14.33 23.39 5.29
CA ARG A 337 -14.75 24.38 4.28
C ARG A 337 -14.38 25.79 4.71
N PHE A 338 -14.65 26.14 5.96
CA PHE A 338 -14.28 27.46 6.49
C PHE A 338 -12.75 27.68 6.47
N ALA A 339 -11.97 26.68 6.88
CA ALA A 339 -10.51 26.73 6.83
C ALA A 339 -9.98 26.89 5.40
N ASP A 340 -10.44 26.06 4.46
CA ASP A 340 -9.96 26.11 3.07
C ASP A 340 -10.31 27.46 2.40
N ILE A 341 -11.50 28.02 2.66
CA ILE A 341 -11.93 29.33 2.14
C ILE A 341 -11.11 30.46 2.78
N ALA A 342 -10.87 30.43 4.09
CA ALA A 342 -10.04 31.42 4.76
C ALA A 342 -8.61 31.44 4.20
N LEU A 343 -8.02 30.26 3.99
CA LEU A 343 -6.68 30.10 3.39
C LEU A 343 -6.62 30.67 1.97
N ILE A 344 -7.55 30.28 1.08
CA ILE A 344 -7.48 30.72 -0.31
C ILE A 344 -7.74 32.22 -0.45
N THR A 345 -8.61 32.77 0.40
CA THR A 345 -8.87 34.21 0.48
C THR A 345 -7.63 34.96 0.96
N ALA A 346 -6.98 34.47 2.02
CA ALA A 346 -5.74 35.06 2.51
C ALA A 346 -4.64 35.06 1.44
N ILE A 347 -4.44 33.95 0.73
CA ILE A 347 -3.46 33.86 -0.36
C ILE A 347 -3.80 34.84 -1.49
N GLY A 348 -5.08 34.93 -1.87
CA GLY A 348 -5.56 35.92 -2.85
C GLY A 348 -5.20 37.35 -2.47
N LEU A 349 -5.56 37.76 -1.25
CA LEU A 349 -5.25 39.09 -0.73
C LEU A 349 -3.73 39.34 -0.63
N SER A 350 -2.96 38.33 -0.22
CA SER A 350 -1.49 38.42 -0.18
C SER A 350 -0.87 38.59 -1.56
N THR A 351 -1.42 37.98 -2.60
CA THR A 351 -0.93 38.18 -3.98
C THR A 351 -1.15 39.59 -4.49
N ILE A 352 -2.26 40.22 -4.10
CA ILE A 352 -2.54 41.64 -4.38
C ILE A 352 -1.56 42.51 -3.61
N LYS A 353 -1.43 42.30 -2.29
CA LYS A 353 -0.55 43.08 -1.41
C LYS A 353 0.92 43.03 -1.84
N LEU A 354 1.38 41.89 -2.34
CA LEU A 354 2.76 41.67 -2.78
C LEU A 354 2.97 41.96 -4.29
N SER A 355 1.95 42.48 -4.98
CA SER A 355 2.01 42.76 -6.43
C SER A 355 2.45 41.56 -7.28
N VAL A 356 2.09 40.35 -6.86
CA VAL A 356 2.42 39.10 -7.57
C VAL A 356 1.59 38.95 -8.85
N MET A 357 0.37 39.50 -8.87
CA MET A 357 -0.51 39.49 -10.03
C MET A 357 -1.46 40.71 -10.01
N PRO A 358 -2.06 41.10 -11.17
CA PRO A 358 -3.03 42.18 -11.22
C PRO A 358 -4.24 41.92 -10.32
N VAL A 359 -4.80 42.99 -9.74
CA VAL A 359 -5.90 42.91 -8.75
C VAL A 359 -7.09 42.14 -9.30
N ASP A 360 -7.53 42.46 -10.52
CA ASP A 360 -8.70 41.81 -11.13
C ASP A 360 -8.49 40.31 -11.33
N VAL A 361 -7.26 39.92 -11.74
CA VAL A 361 -6.89 38.52 -11.94
C VAL A 361 -6.84 37.77 -10.60
N ALA A 362 -6.27 38.38 -9.56
CA ALA A 362 -6.23 37.81 -8.22
C ALA A 362 -7.64 37.55 -7.68
N LEU A 363 -8.52 38.55 -7.73
CA LEU A 363 -9.89 38.43 -7.23
C LEU A 363 -10.69 37.37 -8.00
N MET A 364 -10.55 37.33 -9.33
CA MET A 364 -11.19 36.32 -10.16
C MET A 364 -10.71 34.90 -9.81
N LEU A 365 -9.39 34.69 -9.71
CA LEU A 365 -8.83 33.39 -9.36
C LEU A 365 -9.21 32.95 -7.94
N THR A 366 -9.22 33.87 -6.97
CA THR A 366 -9.66 33.59 -5.61
C THR A 366 -11.13 33.18 -5.56
N ALA A 367 -12.01 33.88 -6.28
CA ALA A 367 -13.43 33.54 -6.34
C ALA A 367 -13.65 32.15 -6.98
N LEU A 368 -12.99 31.88 -8.11
CA LEU A 368 -13.04 30.58 -8.78
C LEU A 368 -12.48 29.46 -7.90
N ALA A 369 -11.39 29.72 -7.18
CA ALA A 369 -10.79 28.75 -6.28
C ALA A 369 -11.68 28.45 -5.07
N ALA A 370 -12.30 29.46 -4.46
CA ALA A 370 -13.26 29.28 -3.37
C ALA A 370 -14.48 28.47 -3.82
N PHE A 371 -15.04 28.79 -4.99
CA PHE A 371 -16.12 27.99 -5.60
C PHE A 371 -15.66 26.55 -5.87
N GLY A 372 -14.48 26.38 -6.46
CA GLY A 372 -13.91 25.08 -6.78
C GLY A 372 -13.70 24.18 -5.55
N ILE A 373 -13.28 24.75 -4.41
CA ILE A 373 -13.14 24.05 -3.13
C ILE A 373 -14.48 23.43 -2.69
N VAL A 374 -15.57 24.20 -2.77
CA VAL A 374 -16.91 23.71 -2.42
C VAL A 374 -17.39 22.68 -3.44
N LEU A 375 -17.16 22.94 -4.73
CA LEU A 375 -17.57 22.06 -5.83
C LEU A 375 -16.98 20.65 -5.71
N VAL A 376 -15.69 20.51 -5.39
CA VAL A 376 -15.05 19.18 -5.21
C VAL A 376 -15.72 18.39 -4.09
N SER A 377 -16.01 19.05 -2.96
CA SER A 377 -16.66 18.40 -1.81
C SER A 377 -18.08 17.96 -2.17
N TYR A 378 -18.85 18.85 -2.81
CA TYR A 378 -20.20 18.59 -3.28
C TYR A 378 -20.26 17.41 -4.27
N ILE A 379 -19.42 17.42 -5.32
CA ILE A 379 -19.37 16.34 -6.32
C ILE A 379 -18.98 15.01 -5.68
N THR A 380 -18.03 15.02 -4.74
CA THR A 380 -17.67 13.78 -4.02
C THR A 380 -18.88 13.22 -3.27
N LYS A 381 -19.60 14.07 -2.53
CA LYS A 381 -20.76 13.64 -1.73
C LYS A 381 -21.91 13.16 -2.62
N LEU A 382 -22.17 13.83 -3.75
CA LEU A 382 -23.16 13.43 -4.74
C LEU A 382 -22.80 12.10 -5.41
N SER A 383 -21.52 11.90 -5.71
CA SER A 383 -21.02 10.69 -6.39
C SER A 383 -20.97 9.48 -5.46
N ALA A 384 -20.87 9.68 -4.14
CA ALA A 384 -20.70 8.59 -3.16
C ALA A 384 -21.81 7.53 -3.17
N THR A 385 -23.00 7.86 -3.68
CA THR A 385 -24.13 6.93 -3.78
C THR A 385 -24.22 6.19 -5.11
N ARG A 386 -23.52 6.65 -6.15
CA ARG A 386 -23.70 6.16 -7.54
C ARG A 386 -22.40 5.75 -8.23
N LEU A 387 -21.26 6.20 -7.73
CA LEU A 387 -19.95 5.94 -8.30
C LEU A 387 -18.98 5.50 -7.22
N ASP A 388 -18.00 4.69 -7.63
CA ASP A 388 -16.84 4.39 -6.81
C ASP A 388 -15.99 5.66 -6.61
N VAL A 389 -16.06 6.23 -5.41
CA VAL A 389 -15.32 7.43 -5.00
C VAL A 389 -13.82 7.25 -5.16
N HIS A 390 -13.30 6.03 -5.00
CA HIS A 390 -11.89 5.75 -5.21
C HIS A 390 -11.48 5.99 -6.66
N ARG A 391 -12.27 5.54 -7.65
CA ARG A 391 -12.01 5.82 -9.08
C ARG A 391 -12.07 7.30 -9.41
N LEU A 392 -12.99 8.02 -8.78
CA LEU A 392 -13.14 9.46 -8.99
C LEU A 392 -11.89 10.22 -8.48
N ARG A 393 -11.45 9.93 -7.25
CA ARG A 393 -10.30 10.61 -6.61
C ARG A 393 -8.93 10.11 -7.07
N SER A 394 -8.83 8.91 -7.64
CA SER A 394 -7.56 8.33 -8.09
C SER A 394 -7.11 8.90 -9.44
N GLY A 395 -5.84 9.29 -9.52
CA GLY A 395 -5.23 9.85 -10.73
C GLY A 395 -5.54 11.34 -10.95
N PHE A 396 -4.90 11.90 -11.98
CA PHE A 396 -5.05 13.30 -12.37
C PHE A 396 -6.55 13.68 -12.57
N PRO A 397 -7.02 14.86 -12.11
CA PRO A 397 -6.27 16.03 -11.63
C PRO A 397 -5.96 16.09 -10.11
N TRP A 398 -6.09 14.98 -9.35
CA TRP A 398 -5.85 14.93 -7.90
C TRP A 398 -6.38 16.16 -7.12
N ALA A 399 -7.65 16.54 -7.34
CA ALA A 399 -8.26 17.71 -6.73
C ALA A 399 -8.57 17.54 -5.21
N THR A 400 -7.88 16.61 -4.54
CA THR A 400 -8.08 16.29 -3.13
C THR A 400 -7.48 17.38 -2.23
N ARG A 401 -8.03 17.52 -1.02
CA ARG A 401 -7.66 18.60 -0.08
C ARG A 401 -6.20 18.54 0.36
N ASP A 402 -5.66 17.35 0.57
CA ASP A 402 -4.26 17.11 0.92
C ASP A 402 -3.28 17.65 -0.14
N VAL A 403 -3.60 17.48 -1.42
CA VAL A 403 -2.80 18.02 -2.54
C VAL A 403 -2.88 19.54 -2.57
N ARG A 404 -4.06 20.12 -2.35
CA ARG A 404 -4.24 21.57 -2.24
C ARG A 404 -3.41 22.17 -1.10
N LEU A 405 -3.49 21.63 0.12
CA LEU A 405 -2.74 22.15 1.26
C LEU A 405 -1.22 22.00 1.08
N PHE A 406 -0.77 20.92 0.44
CA PHE A 406 0.63 20.75 0.06
C PHE A 406 1.11 21.77 -0.99
N LEU A 407 0.28 22.07 -2.00
CA LEU A 407 0.59 23.12 -2.97
C LEU A 407 0.57 24.51 -2.35
N ILE A 408 -0.27 24.75 -1.33
CA ILE A 408 -0.22 25.97 -0.52
C ILE A 408 1.10 26.06 0.24
N MET A 409 1.56 24.95 0.83
CA MET A 409 2.89 24.89 1.47
C MET A 409 4.01 25.21 0.47
N LEU A 410 4.02 24.57 -0.71
CA LEU A 410 5.01 24.86 -1.74
C LEU A 410 4.93 26.31 -2.24
N GLY A 411 3.73 26.85 -2.43
CA GLY A 411 3.51 28.24 -2.81
C GLY A 411 4.07 29.22 -1.77
N GLY A 412 3.90 28.93 -0.47
CA GLY A 412 4.48 29.72 0.61
C GLY A 412 6.01 29.62 0.69
N LEU A 413 6.57 28.41 0.58
CA LEU A 413 8.01 28.17 0.66
C LEU A 413 8.79 28.72 -0.54
N LEU A 414 8.21 28.62 -1.74
CA LEU A 414 8.84 29.05 -3.00
C LEU A 414 8.47 30.49 -3.38
N ASN A 415 7.69 31.19 -2.54
CA ASN A 415 7.12 32.49 -2.86
C ASN A 415 6.32 32.49 -4.19
N ALA A 416 5.66 31.38 -4.50
CA ALA A 416 4.91 31.14 -5.72
C ALA A 416 3.41 31.07 -5.42
N LEU A 417 2.85 32.14 -4.83
CA LEU A 417 1.44 32.18 -4.38
C LEU A 417 0.41 32.01 -5.50
N TRP A 418 0.80 32.28 -6.76
CA TRP A 418 -0.04 32.03 -7.93
C TRP A 418 -0.31 30.53 -8.16
N LEU A 419 0.63 29.65 -7.78
CA LEU A 419 0.55 28.21 -8.01
C LEU A 419 -0.67 27.57 -7.31
N PRO A 420 -0.85 27.72 -5.97
CA PRO A 420 -2.03 27.17 -5.30
C PRO A 420 -3.34 27.81 -5.78
N LEU A 421 -3.36 29.11 -6.10
CA LEU A 421 -4.57 29.79 -6.61
C LEU A 421 -5.02 29.22 -7.96
N VAL A 422 -4.12 29.14 -8.93
CA VAL A 422 -4.43 28.60 -10.27
C VAL A 422 -4.83 27.14 -10.16
N PHE A 423 -4.12 26.34 -9.36
CA PHE A 423 -4.49 24.94 -9.14
C PHE A 423 -5.90 24.81 -8.56
N CYS A 424 -6.23 25.58 -7.52
CA CYS A 424 -7.53 25.53 -6.88
C CYS A 424 -8.66 26.06 -7.77
N ALA A 425 -8.38 26.94 -8.73
CA ALA A 425 -9.36 27.38 -9.72
C ALA A 425 -9.60 26.33 -10.83
N VAL A 426 -8.54 25.68 -11.32
CA VAL A 426 -8.61 24.81 -12.51
C VAL A 426 -8.90 23.34 -12.16
N ALA A 427 -8.22 22.77 -11.16
CA ALA A 427 -8.32 21.35 -10.84
C ALA A 427 -9.75 20.89 -10.48
N PRO A 428 -10.57 21.67 -9.77
CA PRO A 428 -11.98 21.35 -9.52
C PRO A 428 -12.83 21.22 -10.78
N VAL A 429 -12.60 22.06 -11.80
CA VAL A 429 -13.33 21.99 -13.07
C VAL A 429 -13.00 20.68 -13.79
N LEU A 430 -11.71 20.35 -13.88
CA LEU A 430 -11.26 19.09 -14.48
C LEU A 430 -11.79 17.87 -13.70
N PHE A 431 -11.85 17.97 -12.37
CA PHE A 431 -12.41 16.92 -11.51
C PHE A 431 -13.91 16.73 -11.77
N ALA A 432 -14.66 17.82 -11.94
CA ALA A 432 -16.07 17.78 -12.30
C ALA A 432 -16.29 17.14 -13.68
N SER A 433 -15.49 17.52 -14.67
CA SER A 433 -15.55 16.90 -16.02
C SER A 433 -15.28 15.40 -15.95
N LYS A 434 -14.29 14.96 -15.16
CA LYS A 434 -14.00 13.55 -14.95
C LYS A 434 -15.18 12.81 -14.29
N ALA A 435 -15.84 13.43 -13.30
CA ALA A 435 -17.02 12.86 -12.66
C ALA A 435 -18.15 12.62 -13.67
N LEU A 436 -18.43 13.61 -14.53
CA LEU A 436 -19.44 13.50 -15.59
C LEU A 436 -19.11 12.38 -16.58
N MET A 437 -17.87 12.28 -17.03
CA MET A 437 -17.41 11.21 -17.94
C MET A 437 -17.55 9.82 -17.32
N LEU A 438 -17.22 9.66 -16.03
CA LEU A 438 -17.39 8.39 -15.33
C LEU A 438 -18.86 8.01 -15.19
N TYR A 439 -19.71 8.99 -14.87
CA TYR A 439 -21.15 8.79 -14.76
C TYR A 439 -21.78 8.37 -16.09
N GLU A 440 -21.44 9.04 -17.18
CA GLU A 440 -21.89 8.70 -18.53
C GLU A 440 -21.44 7.28 -18.93
N LYS A 441 -20.20 6.92 -18.62
CA LYS A 441 -19.65 5.60 -18.95
C LYS A 441 -20.34 4.45 -18.20
N ASP A 442 -20.62 4.63 -16.91
CA ASP A 442 -21.35 3.62 -16.12
C ASP A 442 -22.83 3.54 -16.54
N SER A 443 -23.46 4.68 -16.86
CA SER A 443 -24.83 4.69 -17.41
C SER A 443 -24.93 3.97 -18.77
N ARG A 444 -23.95 4.16 -19.66
CA ARG A 444 -23.85 3.44 -20.96
C ARG A 444 -23.58 1.94 -20.81
N ARG A 445 -22.93 1.51 -19.73
CA ARG A 445 -22.71 0.08 -19.44
C ARG A 445 -23.98 -0.60 -18.94
N SER A 446 -24.76 0.08 -18.11
CA SER A 446 -26.05 -0.43 -17.64
C SER A 446 -27.10 -0.56 -18.75
N THR A 447 -26.93 0.17 -19.85
CA THR A 447 -27.87 0.19 -21.00
C THR A 447 -27.44 -0.71 -22.16
N ARG A 448 -26.24 -1.30 -22.14
CA ARG A 448 -25.86 -2.31 -23.14
C ARG A 448 -26.51 -3.65 -22.82
N HIS A 449 -27.72 -3.81 -23.36
CA HIS A 449 -28.30 -5.10 -23.70
C HIS A 449 -27.35 -5.94 -24.58
N ILE A 450 -27.49 -7.25 -24.43
CA ILE A 450 -26.78 -8.36 -25.07
C ILE A 450 -26.66 -8.16 -26.59
N GLU A 451 -25.47 -7.85 -27.11
CA GLU A 451 -25.19 -7.98 -28.54
C GLU A 451 -24.68 -9.40 -28.84
N ALA A 452 -25.39 -10.10 -29.73
CA ALA A 452 -25.00 -11.39 -30.26
C ALA A 452 -23.64 -11.29 -30.97
N ARG A 453 -22.69 -12.16 -30.59
CA ARG A 453 -21.39 -12.26 -31.27
C ARG A 453 -21.57 -12.75 -32.71
N PRO A 454 -20.99 -12.11 -33.74
CA PRO A 454 -20.90 -12.71 -35.06
C PRO A 454 -19.83 -13.83 -35.06
N PRO A 455 -20.01 -14.91 -35.85
CA PRO A 455 -19.03 -15.97 -35.96
C PRO A 455 -17.93 -15.62 -36.97
N TYR A 456 -16.72 -16.09 -36.64
CA TYR A 456 -15.47 -16.27 -37.42
C TYR A 456 -14.28 -15.30 -37.20
N PRO A 457 -13.06 -15.86 -36.97
CA PRO A 457 -11.85 -15.07 -36.71
C PRO A 457 -11.12 -14.69 -38.01
N GLN A 458 -10.63 -13.44 -38.06
CA GLN A 458 -9.75 -12.93 -39.11
C GLN A 458 -8.36 -13.61 -39.07
N ILE A 459 -7.83 -13.95 -40.23
CA ILE A 459 -6.54 -14.65 -40.49
C ILE A 459 -5.32 -13.94 -39.85
N LYS A 460 -5.40 -12.63 -39.53
CA LYS A 460 -4.38 -11.91 -38.75
C LYS A 460 -4.09 -12.56 -37.40
N ARG A 461 -5.09 -13.16 -36.76
CA ARG A 461 -4.92 -13.86 -35.49
C ARG A 461 -4.05 -15.10 -35.60
N LEU A 462 -3.99 -15.78 -36.76
CA LEU A 462 -3.17 -16.98 -36.91
C LEU A 462 -1.67 -16.64 -36.91
N LYS A 463 -1.28 -15.50 -37.49
CA LYS A 463 0.11 -15.01 -37.45
C LYS A 463 0.52 -14.63 -36.03
N GLU A 464 -0.38 -13.97 -35.29
CA GLU A 464 -0.20 -13.70 -33.85
C GLU A 464 -0.17 -14.99 -33.01
N PHE A 465 -0.94 -16.02 -33.37
CA PHE A 465 -0.98 -17.32 -32.69
C PHE A 465 0.30 -18.15 -32.92
N VAL A 466 0.87 -18.08 -34.12
CA VAL A 466 2.14 -18.76 -34.45
C VAL A 466 3.34 -18.03 -33.82
N GLU A 467 3.34 -16.69 -33.81
CA GLU A 467 4.37 -15.89 -33.11
C GLU A 467 4.24 -15.96 -31.57
N ALA A 468 3.06 -16.33 -31.04
CA ALA A 468 2.83 -16.54 -29.61
C ALA A 468 3.53 -17.78 -29.03
N LYS A 469 4.22 -18.62 -29.83
CA LYS A 469 4.99 -19.76 -29.32
C LYS A 469 6.22 -19.40 -28.48
N HIS A 470 6.71 -18.16 -28.54
CA HIS A 470 7.85 -17.70 -27.72
C HIS A 470 7.60 -16.33 -27.04
N PRO A 471 6.65 -16.25 -26.08
CA PRO A 471 6.26 -14.99 -25.45
C PRO A 471 7.41 -14.32 -24.68
N LEU A 472 8.34 -15.11 -24.14
CA LEU A 472 9.52 -14.60 -23.45
C LEU A 472 10.48 -13.87 -24.39
N LYS A 473 10.78 -14.46 -25.57
CA LYS A 473 11.72 -13.89 -26.56
C LYS A 473 11.21 -12.56 -27.10
N ARG A 474 9.89 -12.43 -27.31
CA ARG A 474 9.25 -11.17 -27.71
C ARG A 474 9.37 -10.10 -26.64
N LYS A 475 9.04 -10.42 -25.38
CA LYS A 475 9.16 -9.48 -24.27
C LYS A 475 10.60 -8.99 -24.07
N VAL A 476 11.58 -9.90 -24.12
CA VAL A 476 13.01 -9.54 -24.06
C VAL A 476 13.40 -8.63 -25.22
N LYS A 477 13.02 -8.99 -26.46
CA LYS A 477 13.35 -8.19 -27.66
C LYS A 477 12.75 -6.79 -27.58
N MET A 478 11.48 -6.66 -27.21
CA MET A 478 10.81 -5.36 -27.06
C MET A 478 11.49 -4.50 -26.00
N ALA A 479 11.75 -5.06 -24.81
CA ALA A 479 12.40 -4.32 -23.73
C ALA A 479 13.82 -3.88 -24.11
N LEU A 480 14.62 -4.74 -24.76
CA LEU A 480 15.95 -4.36 -25.26
C LEU A 480 15.87 -3.26 -26.33
N THR A 481 14.91 -3.36 -27.24
CA THR A 481 14.74 -2.36 -28.33
C THR A 481 14.37 -1.00 -27.76
N GLU A 482 13.45 -0.95 -26.80
CA GLU A 482 13.06 0.30 -26.12
C GLU A 482 14.21 0.88 -25.29
N LEU A 483 14.96 0.03 -24.57
CA LEU A 483 16.10 0.46 -23.77
C LEU A 483 17.17 1.13 -24.65
N VAL A 484 17.55 0.47 -25.74
CA VAL A 484 18.55 0.99 -26.69
C VAL A 484 18.02 2.22 -27.41
N SER A 485 16.76 2.21 -27.87
CA SER A 485 16.14 3.35 -28.55
C SER A 485 16.11 4.60 -27.67
N ASN A 486 15.67 4.48 -26.42
CA ASN A 486 15.63 5.61 -25.49
C ASN A 486 17.04 6.08 -25.10
N GLY A 487 18.00 5.15 -24.94
CA GLY A 487 19.41 5.50 -24.71
C GLY A 487 20.03 6.31 -25.85
N ILE A 488 19.79 5.90 -27.11
CA ILE A 488 20.25 6.64 -28.29
C ILE A 488 19.57 8.02 -28.35
N LYS A 489 18.25 8.09 -28.16
CA LYS A 489 17.52 9.37 -28.17
C LYS A 489 18.04 10.34 -27.11
N LEU A 490 18.30 9.86 -25.89
CA LEU A 490 18.88 10.67 -24.83
C LEU A 490 20.27 11.17 -25.19
N ALA A 491 21.14 10.31 -25.75
CA ALA A 491 22.47 10.70 -26.19
C ALA A 491 22.44 11.77 -27.28
N VAL A 492 21.54 11.65 -28.26
CA VAL A 492 21.35 12.63 -29.33
C VAL A 492 20.86 13.97 -28.77
N VAL A 493 19.85 13.96 -27.90
CA VAL A 493 19.34 15.19 -27.27
C VAL A 493 20.42 15.86 -26.42
N TRP A 494 21.18 15.08 -25.65
CA TRP A 494 22.28 15.58 -24.85
C TRP A 494 23.38 16.22 -25.70
N ALA A 495 23.77 15.58 -26.80
CA ALA A 495 24.73 16.13 -27.75
C ALA A 495 24.22 17.42 -28.40
N LEU A 496 22.94 17.48 -28.76
CA LEU A 496 22.30 18.68 -29.32
C LEU A 496 22.31 19.84 -28.32
N ILE A 497 21.93 19.58 -27.06
CA ILE A 497 21.95 20.59 -25.99
C ILE A 497 23.37 21.15 -25.80
N ARG A 498 24.40 20.29 -25.80
CA ARG A 498 25.80 20.71 -25.71
C ARG A 498 26.25 21.53 -26.91
N PHE A 499 25.85 21.12 -28.11
CA PHE A 499 26.15 21.87 -29.33
C PHE A 499 25.51 23.26 -29.31
N VAL A 500 24.24 23.36 -28.93
CA VAL A 500 23.52 24.64 -28.80
C VAL A 500 24.18 25.53 -27.73
N ALA A 501 24.53 24.97 -26.58
CA ALA A 501 25.24 25.70 -25.53
C ALA A 501 26.57 26.28 -26.03
N TYR A 502 27.33 25.49 -26.79
CA TYR A 502 28.60 25.93 -27.38
C TYR A 502 28.41 26.99 -28.46
N ALA A 503 27.40 26.84 -29.34
CA ALA A 503 27.18 27.72 -30.47
C ALA A 503 26.62 29.10 -30.07
N ILE A 504 25.73 29.15 -29.08
CA ILE A 504 25.05 30.39 -28.68
C ILE A 504 25.82 31.14 -27.58
N GLY A 505 26.63 30.43 -26.78
CA GLY A 505 27.22 30.99 -25.56
C GLY A 505 26.17 31.25 -24.48
N ASP A 506 26.57 31.93 -23.39
CA ASP A 506 25.66 32.25 -22.29
C ASP A 506 25.09 33.67 -22.47
N THR A 507 24.01 33.77 -23.24
CA THR A 507 23.26 35.02 -23.47
C THR A 507 21.97 35.04 -22.64
N GLU A 508 21.45 36.24 -22.34
CA GLU A 508 20.14 36.36 -21.69
C GLU A 508 19.00 36.33 -22.73
N VAL A 509 17.99 35.53 -22.45
CA VAL A 509 16.77 35.43 -23.27
C VAL A 509 15.62 36.01 -22.46
N SER A 510 14.89 36.97 -23.04
CA SER A 510 13.66 37.48 -22.45
C SER A 510 12.45 36.68 -22.96
N PHE A 511 11.63 36.19 -22.04
CA PHE A 511 10.37 35.51 -22.35
C PHE A 511 9.20 36.47 -22.13
N PHE A 512 8.52 36.81 -23.22
CA PHE A 512 7.31 37.66 -23.22
C PHE A 512 7.47 39.02 -22.52
N GLY A 513 8.70 39.53 -22.39
CA GLY A 513 8.99 40.84 -21.77
C GLY A 513 8.84 40.88 -20.24
N VAL A 514 8.61 39.74 -19.57
CA VAL A 514 8.34 39.68 -18.12
C VAL A 514 9.44 38.90 -17.36
N PHE A 515 10.17 38.01 -18.04
CA PHE A 515 11.20 37.16 -17.43
C PHE A 515 12.48 37.19 -18.26
N SER A 516 13.64 37.34 -17.65
CA SER A 516 14.94 37.07 -18.28
C SER A 516 15.56 35.81 -17.68
N SER A 517 16.17 34.96 -18.51
CA SER A 517 16.90 33.77 -18.08
C SER A 517 18.08 33.52 -18.99
N SER A 518 19.16 32.96 -18.45
CA SER A 518 20.32 32.64 -19.28
C SER A 518 20.05 31.43 -20.18
N VAL A 519 20.64 31.39 -21.37
CA VAL A 519 20.58 30.23 -22.25
C VAL A 519 21.06 28.97 -21.54
N SER A 520 22.10 29.06 -20.70
CA SER A 520 22.58 27.93 -19.91
C SER A 520 21.54 27.37 -18.92
N GLN A 521 20.75 28.24 -18.28
CA GLN A 521 19.65 27.83 -17.40
C GLN A 521 18.56 27.09 -18.19
N VAL A 522 18.12 27.67 -19.32
CA VAL A 522 17.09 27.06 -20.17
C VAL A 522 17.54 25.69 -20.68
N LEU A 523 18.77 25.58 -21.15
CA LEU A 523 19.35 24.31 -21.63
C LEU A 523 19.51 23.28 -20.50
N SER A 524 19.84 23.71 -19.29
CA SER A 524 19.91 22.82 -18.12
C SER A 524 18.55 22.25 -17.73
N VAL A 525 17.49 23.06 -17.80
CA VAL A 525 16.10 22.61 -17.59
C VAL A 525 15.68 21.63 -18.70
N LEU A 526 16.00 21.91 -19.96
CA LEU A 526 15.72 20.99 -21.07
C LEU A 526 16.46 19.65 -20.92
N ASN A 527 17.71 19.68 -20.45
CA ASN A 527 18.48 18.47 -20.17
C ASN A 527 17.84 17.64 -19.05
N LEU A 528 17.39 18.29 -17.96
CA LEU A 528 16.65 17.63 -16.89
C LEU A 528 15.36 16.98 -17.41
N LEU A 529 14.58 17.70 -18.22
CA LEU A 529 13.34 17.18 -18.81
C LEU A 529 13.60 15.98 -19.73
N ALA A 530 14.67 16.02 -20.54
CA ALA A 530 15.07 14.92 -21.40
C ALA A 530 15.48 13.68 -20.59
N ILE A 531 16.27 13.86 -19.52
CA ILE A 531 16.66 12.78 -18.61
C ILE A 531 15.43 12.17 -17.93
N ILE A 532 14.48 12.99 -17.47
CA ILE A 532 13.24 12.49 -16.87
C ILE A 532 12.44 11.67 -17.89
N TYR A 533 12.24 12.20 -19.11
CA TYR A 533 11.41 11.57 -20.13
C TYR A 533 12.01 10.27 -20.68
N PHE A 534 13.24 10.31 -21.19
CA PHE A 534 13.89 9.13 -21.77
C PHE A 534 14.39 8.17 -20.69
N GLY A 535 14.87 8.69 -19.56
CA GLY A 535 15.27 7.90 -18.41
C GLY A 535 14.12 7.09 -17.85
N TYR A 536 12.90 7.65 -17.76
CA TYR A 536 11.72 6.88 -17.37
C TYR A 536 11.47 5.68 -18.31
N GLY A 537 11.56 5.89 -19.63
CA GLY A 537 11.44 4.80 -20.61
C GLY A 537 12.50 3.71 -20.39
N MET A 538 13.77 4.09 -20.23
CA MET A 538 14.86 3.16 -19.95
C MET A 538 14.65 2.38 -18.64
N LEU A 539 14.19 3.06 -17.58
CA LEU A 539 13.89 2.44 -16.28
C LEU A 539 12.80 1.38 -16.41
N GLN A 540 11.73 1.63 -17.18
CA GLN A 540 10.67 0.64 -17.42
C GLN A 540 11.16 -0.57 -18.21
N SER A 541 11.97 -0.36 -19.24
CA SER A 541 12.56 -1.45 -20.02
C SER A 541 13.52 -2.30 -19.18
N LEU A 542 14.37 -1.67 -18.36
CA LEU A 542 15.32 -2.34 -17.48
C LEU A 542 14.60 -3.13 -16.38
N LYS A 543 13.54 -2.56 -15.80
CA LYS A 543 12.63 -3.28 -14.89
C LYS A 543 12.10 -4.55 -15.55
N THR A 544 11.57 -4.45 -16.77
CA THR A 544 11.03 -5.61 -17.50
C THR A 544 12.08 -6.70 -17.73
N LEU A 545 13.32 -6.33 -18.08
CA LEU A 545 14.42 -7.29 -18.26
C LEU A 545 14.82 -7.98 -16.95
N LEU A 546 14.90 -7.24 -15.85
CA LEU A 546 15.21 -7.78 -14.52
C LEU A 546 14.12 -8.75 -14.02
N GLU A 547 12.86 -8.44 -14.30
CA GLU A 547 11.75 -9.34 -13.97
C GLU A 547 11.85 -10.68 -14.71
N LEU A 548 12.33 -10.67 -15.96
CA LEU A 548 12.53 -11.87 -16.77
C LEU A 548 13.79 -12.66 -16.33
N ALA A 549 14.86 -11.97 -15.92
CA ALA A 549 16.11 -12.58 -15.47
C ALA A 549 16.00 -13.25 -14.08
N SER A 550 15.05 -12.81 -13.26
CA SER A 550 14.83 -13.29 -11.88
C SER A 550 14.81 -14.82 -11.76
N ASN A 551 14.18 -15.54 -12.69
CA ASN A 551 14.06 -17.00 -12.60
C ASN A 551 15.41 -17.74 -12.57
N ARG A 552 16.45 -17.21 -13.23
CA ARG A 552 17.77 -17.87 -13.30
C ARG A 552 18.60 -17.57 -12.06
N PHE A 553 18.54 -16.34 -11.55
CA PHE A 553 19.29 -15.92 -10.36
C PHE A 553 18.67 -16.40 -9.05
N VAL A 554 17.33 -16.57 -8.99
CA VAL A 554 16.61 -17.12 -7.83
C VAL A 554 17.05 -18.53 -7.49
N VAL A 555 17.20 -19.38 -8.51
CA VAL A 555 17.66 -20.78 -8.32
C VAL A 555 19.12 -20.82 -7.87
N MET A 556 19.95 -19.92 -8.40
CA MET A 556 21.38 -19.85 -8.07
C MET A 556 21.61 -19.33 -6.64
N LEU A 557 20.89 -18.29 -6.22
CA LEU A 557 21.12 -17.58 -4.96
C LEU A 557 20.23 -18.07 -3.80
N ARG A 558 19.30 -19.00 -4.03
CA ARG A 558 18.31 -19.52 -3.05
C ARG A 558 17.49 -18.44 -2.31
N ILE A 559 17.37 -17.25 -2.91
CA ILE A 559 16.53 -16.14 -2.42
C ILE A 559 15.15 -16.17 -3.08
N THR A 560 14.14 -15.57 -2.46
CA THR A 560 12.81 -15.41 -3.08
C THR A 560 12.91 -14.55 -4.34
N GLY A 561 12.07 -14.82 -5.35
CA GLY A 561 12.09 -14.04 -6.60
C GLY A 561 11.71 -12.57 -6.45
N THR A 562 10.94 -12.26 -5.43
CA THR A 562 10.56 -10.89 -5.04
C THR A 562 11.70 -10.13 -4.41
N ALA A 563 12.46 -10.75 -3.50
CA ALA A 563 13.64 -10.14 -2.89
C ALA A 563 14.68 -9.73 -3.95
N TYR A 564 15.00 -10.64 -4.88
CA TYR A 564 15.89 -10.34 -6.00
C TYR A 564 15.36 -9.16 -6.83
N ARG A 565 14.08 -9.20 -7.21
CA ARG A 565 13.45 -8.15 -8.02
C ARG A 565 13.51 -6.80 -7.32
N LYS A 566 13.25 -6.77 -6.01
CA LYS A 566 13.28 -5.55 -5.21
C LYS A 566 14.70 -4.98 -5.14
N ALA A 567 15.70 -5.79 -4.77
CA ALA A 567 17.09 -5.34 -4.72
C ALA A 567 17.59 -4.85 -6.09
N ALA A 568 17.24 -5.56 -7.16
CA ALA A 568 17.58 -5.17 -8.51
C ALA A 568 16.90 -3.85 -8.94
N MET A 569 15.61 -3.68 -8.61
CA MET A 569 14.90 -2.41 -8.85
C MET A 569 15.48 -1.26 -8.04
N ASP A 570 15.82 -1.48 -6.77
CA ASP A 570 16.41 -0.44 -5.92
C ASP A 570 17.78 -0.02 -6.47
N ALA A 571 18.58 -0.95 -7.00
CA ALA A 571 19.83 -0.64 -7.70
C ALA A 571 19.60 0.19 -8.98
N VAL A 572 18.56 -0.14 -9.75
CA VAL A 572 18.14 0.64 -10.92
C VAL A 572 17.69 2.05 -10.53
N TYR A 573 16.96 2.19 -9.42
CA TYR A 573 16.55 3.50 -8.91
C TYR A 573 17.72 4.32 -8.39
N LEU A 574 18.73 3.72 -7.75
CA LEU A 574 19.96 4.42 -7.39
C LEU A 574 20.65 5.00 -8.63
N LEU A 575 20.76 4.21 -9.71
CA LEU A 575 21.31 4.72 -10.99
C LEU A 575 20.47 5.87 -11.55
N GLY A 576 19.14 5.76 -11.49
CA GLY A 576 18.23 6.82 -11.91
C GLY A 576 18.39 8.11 -11.08
N ILE A 577 18.52 8.01 -9.76
CA ILE A 577 18.76 9.15 -8.87
C ILE A 577 20.10 9.80 -9.17
N LEU A 578 21.15 9.01 -9.40
CA LEU A 578 22.46 9.53 -9.79
C LEU A 578 22.39 10.29 -11.12
N MET A 579 21.64 9.77 -12.11
CA MET A 579 21.39 10.48 -13.37
C MET A 579 20.63 11.80 -13.15
N VAL A 580 19.55 11.80 -12.36
CA VAL A 580 18.80 13.03 -12.06
C VAL A 580 19.67 14.02 -11.29
N TRP A 581 20.44 13.58 -10.30
CA TRP A 581 21.38 14.42 -9.55
C TRP A 581 22.40 15.08 -10.48
N SER A 582 22.91 14.37 -11.49
CA SER A 582 23.83 14.95 -12.48
C SER A 582 23.22 16.11 -13.28
N ALA A 583 21.89 16.15 -13.42
CA ALA A 583 21.15 17.22 -14.09
C ALA A 583 20.70 18.33 -13.15
N VAL A 584 20.36 17.98 -11.91
CA VAL A 584 19.90 18.93 -10.88
C VAL A 584 21.07 19.67 -10.25
N SER A 585 22.23 19.04 -10.06
CA SER A 585 23.40 19.65 -9.42
C SER A 585 23.84 20.97 -10.09
N PRO A 586 23.92 21.07 -11.44
CA PRO A 586 24.16 22.35 -12.11
C PRO A 586 23.02 23.38 -11.95
N LEU A 587 21.78 22.94 -11.74
CA LEU A 587 20.66 23.85 -11.52
C LEU A 587 20.73 24.53 -10.14
N ILE A 588 21.29 23.84 -9.15
CA ILE A 588 21.46 24.36 -7.78
C ILE A 588 22.40 25.56 -7.76
N SER A 589 23.43 25.61 -8.63
CA SER A 589 24.34 26.76 -8.71
C SER A 589 23.67 28.05 -9.17
N TYR A 590 22.49 27.99 -9.79
CA TYR A 590 21.75 29.18 -10.21
C TYR A 590 20.80 29.74 -9.14
N ILE A 591 20.59 29.03 -8.03
CA ILE A 591 19.77 29.54 -6.90
C ILE A 591 20.51 30.73 -6.28
N PRO A 592 19.91 31.89 -5.98
CA PRO A 592 20.60 33.02 -5.35
C PRO A 592 21.30 32.67 -4.02
N ASP A 593 22.41 33.34 -3.69
CA ASP A 593 23.19 33.06 -2.47
C ASP A 593 22.40 33.34 -1.17
N GLU A 594 21.43 34.26 -1.21
CA GLU A 594 20.49 34.53 -0.12
C GLU A 594 19.64 33.29 0.26
N LEU A 595 19.51 32.33 -0.67
CA LEU A 595 18.81 31.06 -0.49
C LEU A 595 19.77 29.88 -0.33
N ASN A 596 20.97 30.09 0.21
CA ASN A 596 21.96 29.02 0.43
C ASN A 596 21.41 27.86 1.30
N ILE A 597 20.47 28.16 2.20
CA ILE A 597 19.74 27.16 2.97
C ILE A 597 18.97 26.21 2.03
N LEU A 598 18.30 26.74 1.00
CA LEU A 598 17.58 25.94 0.01
C LEU A 598 18.53 25.05 -0.79
N ARG A 599 19.70 25.56 -1.22
CA ARG A 599 20.73 24.76 -1.90
C ARG A 599 21.16 23.58 -1.03
N THR A 600 21.44 23.82 0.24
CA THR A 600 21.84 22.80 1.23
C THR A 600 20.73 21.78 1.46
N LEU A 601 19.48 22.25 1.58
CA LEU A 601 18.30 21.39 1.76
C LEU A 601 18.09 20.45 0.57
N VAL A 602 18.20 20.94 -0.67
CA VAL A 602 18.06 20.11 -1.87
C VAL A 602 19.12 19.00 -1.87
N GLY A 603 20.38 19.34 -1.58
CA GLY A 603 21.47 18.36 -1.46
C GLY A 603 21.21 17.32 -0.36
N LEU A 604 20.78 17.75 0.82
CA LEU A 604 20.43 16.87 1.95
C LEU A 604 19.28 15.93 1.61
N VAL A 605 18.25 16.41 0.89
CA VAL A 605 17.13 15.57 0.44
C VAL A 605 17.63 14.47 -0.48
N PHE A 606 18.43 14.81 -1.51
CA PHE A 606 19.00 13.80 -2.42
C PHE A 606 19.88 12.79 -1.68
N LEU A 607 20.75 13.25 -0.79
CA LEU A 607 21.61 12.38 0.02
C LEU A 607 20.79 11.46 0.91
N THR A 608 19.74 11.98 1.55
CA THR A 608 18.86 11.20 2.42
C THR A 608 18.12 10.13 1.61
N VAL A 609 17.54 10.48 0.46
CA VAL A 609 16.86 9.52 -0.43
C VAL A 609 17.84 8.45 -0.91
N PHE A 610 19.04 8.83 -1.31
CA PHE A 610 20.09 7.90 -1.71
C PHE A 610 20.46 6.94 -0.56
N ALA A 611 20.72 7.47 0.64
CA ALA A 611 21.07 6.68 1.82
C ALA A 611 19.95 5.72 2.23
N LEU A 612 18.68 6.14 2.13
CA LEU A 612 17.53 5.29 2.42
C LEU A 612 17.41 4.11 1.46
N ILE A 613 17.54 4.34 0.15
CA ILE A 613 17.48 3.27 -0.86
C ILE A 613 18.68 2.34 -0.71
N PHE A 614 19.87 2.88 -0.48
CA PHE A 614 21.07 2.09 -0.23
C PHE A 614 20.91 1.21 1.03
N TYR A 615 20.38 1.78 2.12
CA TYR A 615 20.07 1.05 3.34
C TYR A 615 19.03 -0.05 3.09
N ASP A 616 18.00 0.20 2.29
CA ASP A 616 17.01 -0.81 1.93
C ASP A 616 17.62 -1.98 1.15
N ILE A 617 18.52 -1.72 0.20
CA ILE A 617 19.29 -2.77 -0.50
C ILE A 617 20.12 -3.57 0.51
N ALA A 618 20.89 -2.89 1.35
CA ALA A 618 21.73 -3.52 2.37
C ALA A 618 20.90 -4.37 3.35
N LYS A 619 19.70 -3.91 3.71
CA LYS A 619 18.76 -4.62 4.57
C LYS A 619 18.17 -5.85 3.90
N ILE A 620 17.81 -5.80 2.62
CA ILE A 620 17.36 -6.97 1.85
C ILE A 620 18.47 -8.00 1.77
N PHE A 621 19.70 -7.54 1.47
CA PHE A 621 20.88 -8.39 1.43
C PHE A 621 21.10 -9.07 2.78
N ARG A 622 21.11 -8.31 3.88
CA ARG A 622 21.23 -8.83 5.24
C ARG A 622 20.12 -9.81 5.59
N ARG A 623 18.85 -9.50 5.33
CA ARG A 623 17.71 -10.36 5.69
C ARG A 623 17.76 -11.72 5.00
N ASN A 624 18.21 -11.76 3.75
CA ASN A 624 18.18 -12.97 2.94
C ASN A 624 19.48 -13.78 3.01
N LEU A 625 20.63 -13.13 3.22
CA LEU A 625 21.91 -13.81 3.37
C LEU A 625 22.24 -14.21 4.80
N LYS A 626 21.61 -13.58 5.81
CA LYS A 626 21.82 -13.98 7.21
C LYS A 626 21.53 -15.47 7.42
N GLY A 627 20.41 -15.99 6.90
CA GLY A 627 20.10 -17.42 7.04
C GLY A 627 21.11 -18.34 6.33
N LEU A 628 21.67 -17.89 5.20
CA LEU A 628 22.71 -18.63 4.49
C LEU A 628 24.04 -18.60 5.27
N TRP A 629 24.38 -17.44 5.82
CA TRP A 629 25.55 -17.22 6.67
C TRP A 629 25.48 -18.03 7.96
N ASP A 630 24.37 -17.93 8.70
CA ASP A 630 24.15 -18.65 9.95
C ASP A 630 24.26 -20.15 9.72
N LYS A 631 23.63 -20.69 8.67
CA LYS A 631 23.75 -22.11 8.32
C LYS A 631 25.17 -22.52 7.92
N MET A 632 25.91 -21.65 7.23
CA MET A 632 27.29 -21.90 6.87
C MET A 632 28.18 -21.92 8.11
N MET A 633 27.94 -21.00 9.05
CA MET A 633 28.62 -20.95 10.35
C MET A 633 28.25 -22.14 11.22
N ASP A 634 26.99 -22.59 11.23
CA ASP A 634 26.54 -23.79 11.93
C ASP A 634 27.21 -25.04 11.35
N GLN A 635 27.28 -25.17 10.03
CA GLN A 635 27.99 -26.28 9.38
C GLN A 635 29.49 -26.28 9.67
N ILE A 636 30.12 -25.09 9.68
CA ILE A 636 31.52 -24.94 10.06
C ILE A 636 31.70 -25.29 11.54
N SER A 637 30.79 -24.83 12.40
CA SER A 637 30.81 -25.12 13.83
C SER A 637 30.63 -26.60 14.11
N GLU A 638 29.66 -27.27 13.48
CA GLU A 638 29.45 -28.72 13.56
C GLU A 638 30.66 -29.49 13.03
N ALA A 639 31.24 -29.07 11.90
CA ALA A 639 32.42 -29.70 11.32
C ALA A 639 33.64 -29.58 12.24
N ILE A 640 33.86 -28.41 12.84
CA ILE A 640 34.93 -28.18 13.82
C ILE A 640 34.68 -28.98 15.09
N THR A 641 33.45 -28.97 15.62
CA THR A 641 33.09 -29.70 16.85
C THR A 641 33.25 -31.21 16.66
N LYS A 642 32.91 -31.74 15.48
CA LYS A 642 33.11 -33.16 15.12
C LYS A 642 34.57 -33.54 14.86
N HIS A 643 35.46 -32.55 14.68
CA HIS A 643 36.89 -32.78 14.54
C HIS A 643 37.64 -32.62 15.87
N LEU A 644 37.04 -31.94 16.85
CA LEU A 644 37.54 -31.76 18.21
C LEU A 644 37.04 -32.83 19.19
N GLN A 645 35.95 -33.52 18.86
CA GLN A 645 35.49 -34.76 19.50
C GLN A 645 36.10 -35.97 18.79
#